data_AF-A0AAV9KVT8-F1
#
_entry.id   AF-A0AAV9KVT8-F1
#
_cell.length_a   1.000
_cell.length_b   1.000
_cell.length_c   1.000
_cell.angle_alpha   90.00
_cell.angle_beta   90.00
_cell.angle_gamma   90.00
#
_symmetry.space_group_name_H-M   'P 1'
#
loop_
_entity.id
_entity.type
_entity.pdbx_description
1 polymer ?
#
loop_
_entity_poly.entity_id
_entity_poly.type
_entity_poly.pdbx_seq_one_letter_code
_entity_poly.pdbx_strand_id
1 'polypeptide(L)'
;MEFEKRKLATLSSMNSPEPDKSPKGNIDAPIIPLLNTLNSHPSYFTTSSCSGRISILSQPIIPITNSTKKKAKGGKWVFISHDPIEPHLILSHLFPSKSTQPVKNVTEVADLHSLVFRFEPLIIAVECKDIEAAQFLVSLAISSGFRESGITSVNKRVIIAIRCSIRLEVPLGDTEKIMVSSEYVKYLVELANEKMEVNRKRTDNFLDVLLKNGFLGSQISNGEVDCDGSDLLENSLVNGVSGNGNATRRDFDDSCSGSEVAPDINLHTVKLVISGESIERLFLWGHSASTMDDVDKKKVLIFGGFGGMGRHARRHDLLLLDPECGTMEVIDVLDAPCPRVGHSSSMIGDAMYVIGGRADPSNILNDVWVFNTTKKNWRLLECLGTPFLPRHRHAAAAVGSRIYVFGGIHNDMIFSSLYVFDTQNIEWSEVQVQGDLPCARHSHSMAAYGTQIFVFGGYDGQKALGDLYSFDVKTCIWKKEKMIGRPPSAKFSHSMFIYKKYLGIIGGCPVSQHNQRLSLLNLESHWWNHISISFIGECLFVRCTANIVDTDLIMIGGGAACYAFGTKFSEPVKINLLPLISLIESSMHLHEENMHAICQEEKTMGEMNVSFCSPQNAVEPVTNGSCHQNSEGVDSGIARSQMVASHWVLRLKKKDAKMAKDMLKKFGWLDLGRKAHSQEDGEDICFPVTENFRVLFNQRNNLGGVSESVCQSEKDTCMIALNILIECEATILADEIVKVKKASHSPFKVMKEAVGSLLSDRGLPLQLLEELPSRWERLGDIVVLPLTSFKDSAWDLIGQELWFIVAKSLGAIRLARQGRVAPTGTRDSTLEILVGDNGWVNHRENGILYSFDATKCMFSWGNLSEKLRMGHFDCKDEVIVDLFAGIGYFVLPFLVRAKAKLVYACEWNPHAVEALRHNLEANLVADRCVLLEGDNRITAPKGVADRVCLGLIPTSEGSWITAVRALRDEGGILHIHGNVKDSEENVWTNYVSQSIQEIARSEGHNWDVTVEHVERVKWYAPHIRHLVADMRCKMIQS
;
A
#
# COMPACT_ATOMS: atom_id res chain seq x y z
N MET A 1 12.75 -25.30 -1.77
CA MET A 1 12.54 -26.52 -0.93
C MET A 1 11.20 -26.50 -0.19
N GLU A 2 10.80 -25.42 0.49
CA GLU A 2 9.60 -25.43 1.34
C GLU A 2 8.24 -25.52 0.58
N PHE A 3 8.15 -24.96 -0.63
CA PHE A 3 6.94 -25.00 -1.48
C PHE A 3 6.59 -26.43 -1.92
N GLU A 4 7.52 -27.16 -2.53
CA GLU A 4 7.28 -28.53 -3.03
C GLU A 4 6.77 -29.48 -1.94
N LYS A 5 7.30 -29.37 -0.71
CA LYS A 5 6.84 -30.18 0.42
C LYS A 5 5.40 -29.88 0.81
N ARG A 6 4.94 -28.64 0.63
CA ARG A 6 3.52 -28.26 0.83
C ARG A 6 2.65 -28.71 -0.32
N LYS A 7 3.10 -28.53 -1.56
CA LYS A 7 2.41 -29.03 -2.77
C LYS A 7 2.14 -30.53 -2.65
N LEU A 8 3.18 -31.33 -2.38
CA LEU A 8 3.07 -32.77 -2.18
C LEU A 8 2.08 -33.11 -1.05
N ALA A 9 2.22 -32.51 0.14
CA ALA A 9 1.32 -32.78 1.27
C ALA A 9 -0.15 -32.42 0.98
N THR A 10 -0.40 -31.34 0.23
CA THR A 10 -1.75 -30.91 -0.16
C THR A 10 -2.34 -31.80 -1.27
N LEU A 11 -1.55 -32.25 -2.24
CA LEU A 11 -1.99 -33.21 -3.26
C LEU A 11 -2.25 -34.61 -2.67
N SER A 12 -1.38 -35.08 -1.77
CA SER A 12 -1.64 -36.32 -1.00
C SER A 12 -2.89 -36.22 -0.14
N SER A 13 -3.24 -35.03 0.38
CA SER A 13 -4.51 -34.81 1.09
C SER A 13 -5.73 -34.73 0.18
N MET A 14 -5.59 -34.39 -1.11
CA MET A 14 -6.68 -34.43 -2.09
C MET A 14 -6.91 -35.84 -2.66
N ASN A 15 -5.85 -36.65 -2.75
CA ASN A 15 -5.89 -38.03 -3.20
C ASN A 15 -6.10 -39.04 -2.05
N SER A 16 -6.46 -38.57 -0.86
CA SER A 16 -6.76 -39.38 0.32
C SER A 16 -8.20 -39.90 0.25
N PRO A 17 -8.51 -41.11 0.78
CA PRO A 17 -9.89 -41.56 0.98
C PRO A 17 -10.60 -40.83 2.15
N GLU A 18 -9.93 -39.95 2.88
CA GLU A 18 -10.55 -39.07 3.88
C GLU A 18 -11.45 -38.01 3.19
N PRO A 19 -12.64 -37.68 3.75
CA PRO A 19 -13.52 -36.68 3.18
C PRO A 19 -12.90 -35.28 3.18
N ASP A 20 -13.25 -34.47 2.18
CA ASP A 20 -12.76 -33.10 2.05
C ASP A 20 -13.21 -32.21 3.23
N LYS A 21 -12.40 -31.18 3.51
CA LYS A 21 -12.56 -30.27 4.66
C LYS A 21 -13.61 -29.17 4.43
N SER A 22 -14.26 -29.12 3.26
CA SER A 22 -15.47 -28.33 3.06
C SER A 22 -16.67 -28.92 3.81
N PRO A 23 -17.72 -28.13 4.12
CA PRO A 23 -18.97 -28.65 4.70
C PRO A 23 -19.73 -29.65 3.80
N LYS A 24 -19.28 -29.84 2.56
CA LYS A 24 -19.85 -30.76 1.57
C LYS A 24 -19.19 -32.14 1.59
N GLY A 25 -17.98 -32.25 2.14
CA GLY A 25 -17.20 -33.49 2.19
C GLY A 25 -16.58 -33.94 0.85
N ASN A 26 -16.83 -33.22 -0.25
CA ASN A 26 -16.24 -33.49 -1.57
C ASN A 26 -15.93 -32.20 -2.36
N ILE A 27 -15.05 -32.34 -3.35
CA ILE A 27 -14.73 -31.29 -4.32
C ILE A 27 -15.90 -31.13 -5.31
N ASP A 28 -16.16 -29.89 -5.73
CA ASP A 28 -17.19 -29.59 -6.72
C ASP A 28 -16.83 -30.17 -8.11
N ALA A 29 -17.60 -31.18 -8.54
CA ALA A 29 -17.36 -31.90 -9.79
C ALA A 29 -17.15 -31.00 -11.05
N PRO A 30 -17.92 -29.91 -11.25
CA PRO A 30 -17.73 -29.03 -12.42
C PRO A 30 -16.36 -28.36 -12.52
N ILE A 31 -15.56 -28.31 -11.45
CA ILE A 31 -14.24 -27.66 -11.45
C ILE A 31 -13.06 -28.63 -11.33
N ILE A 32 -13.30 -29.94 -11.23
CA ILE A 32 -12.22 -30.95 -11.13
C ILE A 32 -11.20 -30.82 -12.29
N PRO A 33 -11.59 -30.67 -13.58
CA PRO A 33 -10.62 -30.51 -14.67
C PRO A 33 -9.74 -29.27 -14.53
N LEU A 34 -10.31 -28.16 -14.04
CA LEU A 34 -9.59 -26.91 -13.79
C LEU A 34 -8.63 -27.03 -12.60
N LEU A 35 -9.07 -27.64 -11.50
CA LEU A 35 -8.21 -27.89 -10.34
C LEU A 35 -7.06 -28.84 -10.68
N ASN A 36 -7.31 -29.90 -11.46
CA ASN A 36 -6.28 -30.84 -11.91
C ASN A 36 -5.25 -30.16 -12.81
N THR A 37 -5.70 -29.34 -13.77
CA THR A 37 -4.82 -28.57 -14.68
C THR A 37 -3.97 -27.54 -13.92
N LEU A 38 -4.52 -26.88 -12.90
CA LEU A 38 -3.75 -26.00 -12.01
C LEU A 38 -2.74 -26.78 -11.14
N ASN A 39 -3.11 -27.98 -10.67
CA ASN A 39 -2.29 -28.80 -9.79
C ASN A 39 -1.16 -29.55 -10.51
N SER A 40 -1.33 -29.93 -11.78
CA SER A 40 -0.29 -30.61 -12.57
C SER A 40 0.90 -29.70 -12.83
N HIS A 41 0.68 -28.43 -13.19
CA HIS A 41 1.74 -27.47 -13.48
C HIS A 41 2.64 -27.24 -12.26
N PRO A 42 3.98 -27.35 -12.37
CA PRO A 42 4.90 -27.40 -11.23
C PRO A 42 4.73 -26.23 -10.24
N SER A 43 4.71 -24.99 -10.74
CA SER A 43 4.71 -23.76 -9.90
C SER A 43 3.43 -23.45 -9.10
N TYR A 44 2.39 -24.30 -9.14
CA TYR A 44 1.09 -24.01 -8.51
C TYR A 44 0.51 -25.22 -7.76
N PHE A 45 -0.31 -24.96 -6.73
CA PHE A 45 -1.29 -25.92 -6.22
C PHE A 45 -2.48 -25.24 -5.55
N THR A 46 -3.65 -25.87 -5.59
CA THR A 46 -4.90 -25.32 -5.02
C THR A 46 -4.96 -25.58 -3.51
N THR A 47 -5.52 -24.61 -2.77
CA THR A 47 -5.57 -24.63 -1.29
C THR A 47 -6.99 -24.54 -0.72
N SER A 48 -7.92 -23.99 -1.50
CA SER A 48 -9.37 -24.06 -1.27
C SER A 48 -10.11 -23.67 -2.56
N SER A 49 -11.28 -24.24 -2.82
CA SER A 49 -12.09 -23.90 -4.00
C SER A 49 -13.60 -24.03 -3.74
N CYS A 50 -14.39 -23.35 -4.57
CA CYS A 50 -15.83 -23.53 -4.71
C CYS A 50 -16.22 -23.20 -6.14
N SER A 51 -17.06 -24.02 -6.79
CA SER A 51 -17.54 -23.82 -8.17
C SER A 51 -18.33 -22.53 -8.39
N GLY A 52 -18.83 -21.94 -7.31
CA GLY A 52 -19.98 -21.05 -7.33
C GLY A 52 -21.24 -21.80 -6.90
N ARG A 53 -22.19 -21.08 -6.30
CA ARG A 53 -23.36 -21.65 -5.60
C ARG A 53 -24.53 -20.69 -5.51
N ILE A 54 -25.74 -21.24 -5.42
CA ILE A 54 -26.97 -20.53 -5.07
C ILE A 54 -27.38 -20.95 -3.65
N SER A 55 -27.95 -20.03 -2.87
CA SER A 55 -28.22 -20.27 -1.45
C SER A 55 -29.27 -19.35 -0.84
N ILE A 56 -29.77 -19.77 0.33
CA ILE A 56 -30.56 -18.94 1.24
C ILE A 56 -29.84 -18.95 2.59
N LEU A 57 -29.49 -17.76 3.09
CA LEU A 57 -28.71 -17.57 4.30
C LEU A 57 -29.56 -16.87 5.37
N SER A 58 -29.71 -17.49 6.53
CA SER A 58 -30.42 -16.97 7.71
C SER A 58 -29.43 -16.23 8.62
N GLN A 59 -29.60 -14.92 8.80
CA GLN A 59 -28.73 -14.05 9.60
C GLN A 59 -29.52 -13.40 10.74
N PRO A 60 -28.99 -13.32 11.99
CA PRO A 60 -29.72 -12.70 13.10
C PRO A 60 -30.02 -11.23 12.84
N ILE A 61 -31.26 -10.80 13.06
CA ILE A 61 -31.63 -9.38 13.07
C ILE A 61 -31.21 -8.79 14.42
N ILE A 62 -30.29 -7.83 14.39
CA ILE A 62 -29.79 -7.17 15.60
C ILE A 62 -30.64 -5.90 15.84
N PRO A 63 -31.37 -5.80 16.97
CA PRO A 63 -32.09 -4.57 17.31
C PRO A 63 -31.13 -3.39 17.48
N ILE A 64 -31.52 -2.23 16.94
CA ILE A 64 -30.67 -1.04 16.82
C ILE A 64 -30.24 -0.46 18.19
N THR A 65 -30.94 -0.82 19.28
CA THR A 65 -30.85 -0.17 20.60
C THR A 65 -29.73 -0.64 21.53
N ASN A 66 -28.96 -1.69 21.22
CA ASN A 66 -27.89 -2.19 22.13
C ASN A 66 -26.61 -2.67 21.41
N SER A 67 -25.65 -1.76 21.20
CA SER A 67 -24.45 -1.98 20.38
C SER A 67 -23.21 -2.54 21.12
N THR A 68 -23.40 -3.46 22.08
CA THR A 68 -22.26 -4.21 22.63
C THR A 68 -21.68 -5.17 21.59
N LYS A 69 -20.34 -5.14 21.38
CA LYS A 69 -19.62 -5.84 20.31
C LYS A 69 -19.55 -7.38 20.47
N LYS A 70 -20.69 -8.08 20.37
CA LYS A 70 -20.67 -9.51 20.02
C LYS A 70 -20.15 -9.66 18.59
N LYS A 71 -19.31 -10.66 18.32
CA LYS A 71 -19.06 -11.10 16.94
C LYS A 71 -20.41 -11.51 16.34
N ALA A 72 -20.66 -11.19 15.06
CA ALA A 72 -21.81 -11.73 14.37
C ALA A 72 -21.79 -13.28 14.48
N LYS A 73 -22.87 -13.88 14.99
CA LYS A 73 -23.12 -15.32 14.79
C LYS A 73 -23.13 -15.53 13.28
N GLY A 74 -22.31 -16.45 12.77
CA GLY A 74 -22.30 -16.76 11.33
C GLY A 74 -23.69 -17.21 10.90
N GLY A 75 -24.17 -16.72 9.76
CA GLY A 75 -25.50 -17.08 9.26
C GLY A 75 -25.62 -18.59 8.98
N LYS A 76 -26.79 -19.16 9.26
CA LYS A 76 -27.08 -20.57 8.96
C LYS A 76 -27.58 -20.69 7.52
N TRP A 77 -27.00 -21.61 6.75
CA TRP A 77 -27.51 -21.96 5.43
C TRP A 77 -28.85 -22.68 5.61
N VAL A 78 -29.92 -22.09 5.06
CA VAL A 78 -31.26 -22.68 4.96
C VAL A 78 -31.36 -23.53 3.69
N PHE A 79 -30.68 -23.09 2.63
CA PHE A 79 -30.53 -23.80 1.37
C PHE A 79 -29.14 -23.54 0.78
N ILE A 80 -28.56 -24.54 0.10
CA ILE A 80 -27.34 -24.41 -0.71
C ILE A 80 -27.40 -25.40 -1.89
N SER A 81 -27.01 -24.95 -3.10
CA SER A 81 -26.73 -25.81 -4.26
C SER A 81 -25.53 -25.27 -5.02
N HIS A 82 -24.73 -26.18 -5.58
CA HIS A 82 -23.60 -25.87 -6.46
C HIS A 82 -23.95 -26.10 -7.95
N ASP A 83 -25.18 -26.58 -8.20
CA ASP A 83 -25.76 -26.85 -9.52
C ASP A 83 -27.08 -26.06 -9.70
N PRO A 84 -27.56 -25.86 -10.94
CA PRO A 84 -28.79 -25.12 -11.21
C PRO A 84 -30.00 -25.71 -10.46
N ILE A 85 -30.88 -24.84 -9.97
CA ILE A 85 -31.99 -25.25 -9.10
C ILE A 85 -33.31 -25.11 -9.85
N GLU A 86 -34.17 -26.13 -9.79
CA GLU A 86 -35.58 -25.97 -10.15
C GLU A 86 -36.32 -25.14 -9.09
N PRO A 87 -37.07 -24.08 -9.46
CA PRO A 87 -37.71 -23.19 -8.49
C PRO A 87 -38.58 -23.90 -7.44
N HIS A 88 -39.18 -25.04 -7.77
CA HIS A 88 -40.02 -25.83 -6.86
C HIS A 88 -39.26 -26.26 -5.57
N LEU A 89 -37.95 -26.52 -5.67
CA LEU A 89 -37.11 -26.97 -4.56
C LEU A 89 -36.89 -25.87 -3.51
N ILE A 90 -36.86 -24.60 -3.92
CA ILE A 90 -36.75 -23.46 -3.00
C ILE A 90 -38.13 -23.07 -2.45
N LEU A 91 -39.17 -23.13 -3.29
CA LEU A 91 -40.54 -22.79 -2.87
C LEU A 91 -41.05 -23.71 -1.76
N SER A 92 -40.70 -25.01 -1.77
CA SER A 92 -41.06 -25.93 -0.69
C SER A 92 -40.39 -25.60 0.66
N HIS A 93 -39.21 -24.97 0.64
CA HIS A 93 -38.49 -24.54 1.85
C HIS A 93 -38.98 -23.18 2.39
N LEU A 94 -39.48 -22.29 1.51
CA LEU A 94 -39.94 -20.94 1.89
C LEU A 94 -41.45 -20.83 2.12
N PHE A 95 -42.24 -21.66 1.43
CA PHE A 95 -43.70 -21.65 1.47
C PHE A 95 -44.27 -23.06 1.73
N PRO A 96 -43.97 -23.69 2.88
CA PRO A 96 -44.46 -25.03 3.20
C PRO A 96 -45.99 -25.08 3.27
N SER A 97 -46.58 -26.09 2.62
CA SER A 97 -48.02 -26.33 2.59
C SER A 97 -48.61 -26.48 4.00
N LYS A 98 -49.80 -25.91 4.23
CA LYS A 98 -50.48 -25.87 5.53
C LYS A 98 -51.05 -27.25 5.97
N SER A 99 -50.19 -28.22 6.25
CA SER A 99 -50.64 -29.56 6.70
C SER A 99 -49.70 -30.33 7.65
N THR A 100 -48.83 -29.64 8.41
CA THR A 100 -48.22 -30.20 9.65
C THR A 100 -47.60 -29.09 10.51
N GLN A 101 -48.36 -28.58 11.49
CA GLN A 101 -47.86 -27.69 12.55
C GLN A 101 -47.98 -28.41 13.89
N PRO A 102 -46.89 -28.91 14.50
CA PRO A 102 -46.92 -29.35 15.89
C PRO A 102 -47.01 -28.11 16.79
N VAL A 103 -48.06 -28.03 17.60
CA VAL A 103 -48.26 -26.91 18.53
C VAL A 103 -47.07 -26.85 19.50
N LYS A 104 -46.29 -25.76 19.44
CA LYS A 104 -45.27 -25.43 20.44
C LYS A 104 -45.82 -24.36 21.38
N ASN A 105 -45.66 -24.59 22.68
CA ASN A 105 -46.15 -23.70 23.72
C ASN A 105 -45.37 -22.38 23.74
N VAL A 106 -46.08 -21.27 23.97
CA VAL A 106 -45.54 -19.91 23.92
C VAL A 106 -44.84 -19.57 25.24
N THR A 107 -43.52 -19.78 25.32
CA THR A 107 -42.68 -19.37 26.46
C THR A 107 -41.20 -19.13 26.09
N GLU A 108 -40.91 -18.70 24.86
CA GLU A 108 -39.56 -18.26 24.46
C GLU A 108 -39.66 -17.10 23.46
N VAL A 109 -38.81 -16.08 23.60
CA VAL A 109 -38.74 -14.96 22.65
C VAL A 109 -37.89 -15.39 21.46
N ALA A 110 -38.48 -15.45 20.27
CA ALA A 110 -37.78 -15.86 19.06
C ALA A 110 -36.72 -14.82 18.63
N ASP A 111 -35.46 -15.25 18.50
CA ASP A 111 -34.42 -14.51 17.77
C ASP A 111 -34.89 -14.39 16.30
N LEU A 112 -35.42 -13.23 15.87
CA LEU A 112 -35.75 -13.00 14.46
C LEU A 112 -34.48 -13.07 13.60
N HIS A 113 -34.54 -13.77 12.47
CA HIS A 113 -33.44 -13.90 11.52
C HIS A 113 -33.89 -13.46 10.12
N SER A 114 -33.15 -12.56 9.48
CA SER A 114 -33.37 -12.17 8.08
C SER A 114 -32.93 -13.30 7.15
N LEU A 115 -33.70 -13.52 6.09
CA LEU A 115 -33.44 -14.50 5.05
C LEU A 115 -32.96 -13.79 3.78
N VAL A 116 -31.76 -14.14 3.32
CA VAL A 116 -31.13 -13.53 2.13
C VAL A 116 -30.85 -14.59 1.07
N PHE A 117 -31.40 -14.41 -0.13
CA PHE A 117 -31.14 -15.23 -1.31
C PHE A 117 -29.86 -14.74 -2.00
N ARG A 118 -28.93 -15.64 -2.31
CA ARG A 118 -27.58 -15.29 -2.78
C ARG A 118 -27.09 -16.23 -3.89
N PHE A 119 -26.53 -15.64 -4.95
CA PHE A 119 -25.62 -16.33 -5.87
C PHE A 119 -24.19 -15.82 -5.63
N GLU A 120 -23.27 -16.73 -5.36
CA GLU A 120 -21.84 -16.48 -5.23
C GLU A 120 -21.08 -17.22 -6.35
N PRO A 121 -20.11 -16.59 -7.02
CA PRO A 121 -19.42 -17.16 -8.18
C PRO A 121 -18.25 -18.07 -7.77
N LEU A 122 -17.54 -18.60 -8.77
CA LEU A 122 -16.27 -19.33 -8.62
C LEU A 122 -15.29 -18.55 -7.72
N ILE A 123 -14.69 -19.26 -6.78
CA ILE A 123 -13.52 -18.81 -6.04
C ILE A 123 -12.52 -19.95 -5.90
N ILE A 124 -11.26 -19.69 -6.26
CA ILE A 124 -10.14 -20.63 -6.06
C ILE A 124 -8.99 -19.87 -5.38
N ALA A 125 -8.43 -20.43 -4.31
CA ALA A 125 -7.18 -19.98 -3.72
C ALA A 125 -6.04 -20.91 -4.16
N VAL A 126 -5.00 -20.35 -4.77
CA VAL A 126 -3.84 -21.10 -5.30
C VAL A 126 -2.59 -20.62 -4.59
N GLU A 127 -1.80 -21.53 -4.04
CA GLU A 127 -0.44 -21.22 -3.58
C GLU A 127 0.52 -21.36 -4.78
N CYS A 128 1.31 -20.32 -5.00
CA CYS A 128 2.29 -20.20 -6.08
C CYS A 128 3.70 -20.35 -5.52
N LYS A 129 4.60 -20.88 -6.34
CA LYS A 129 6.02 -21.09 -6.01
C LYS A 129 6.74 -19.78 -5.65
N ASP A 130 6.42 -18.72 -6.37
CA ASP A 130 7.07 -17.40 -6.32
C ASP A 130 6.10 -16.32 -6.85
N ILE A 131 6.56 -15.06 -6.85
CA ILE A 131 5.74 -13.89 -7.24
C ILE A 131 5.55 -13.81 -8.75
N GLU A 132 6.51 -14.28 -9.55
CA GLU A 132 6.46 -14.24 -11.01
C GLU A 132 5.39 -15.21 -11.54
N ALA A 133 5.40 -16.46 -11.06
CA ALA A 133 4.35 -17.43 -11.30
C ALA A 133 2.96 -16.89 -10.86
N ALA A 134 2.89 -16.22 -9.70
CA ALA A 134 1.64 -15.62 -9.22
C ALA A 134 1.13 -14.48 -10.11
N GLN A 135 2.03 -13.65 -10.67
CA GLN A 135 1.67 -12.59 -11.62
C GLN A 135 1.19 -13.18 -12.95
N PHE A 136 1.88 -14.19 -13.48
CA PHE A 136 1.49 -14.89 -14.70
C PHE A 136 0.10 -15.51 -14.58
N LEU A 137 -0.15 -16.33 -13.55
CA LEU A 137 -1.45 -16.98 -13.35
C LEU A 137 -2.60 -15.97 -13.08
N VAL A 138 -2.30 -14.82 -12.44
CA VAL A 138 -3.28 -13.72 -12.29
C VAL A 138 -3.60 -13.06 -13.63
N SER A 139 -2.63 -12.88 -14.54
CA SER A 139 -2.91 -12.33 -15.87
C SER A 139 -3.83 -13.23 -16.70
N LEU A 140 -3.59 -14.55 -16.71
CA LEU A 140 -4.45 -15.54 -17.37
C LEU A 140 -5.87 -15.55 -16.78
N ALA A 141 -6.00 -15.50 -15.45
CA ALA A 141 -7.30 -15.43 -14.79
C ALA A 141 -8.07 -14.15 -15.17
N ILE A 142 -7.39 -12.99 -15.22
CA ILE A 142 -8.00 -11.71 -15.60
C ILE A 142 -8.44 -11.72 -17.07
N SER A 143 -7.64 -12.26 -18.00
CA SER A 143 -8.02 -12.36 -19.42
C SER A 143 -9.24 -13.27 -19.62
N SER A 144 -9.36 -14.36 -18.86
CA SER A 144 -10.54 -15.23 -18.91
C SER A 144 -11.78 -14.69 -18.20
N GLY A 145 -11.73 -13.46 -17.66
CA GLY A 145 -12.89 -12.76 -17.08
C GLY A 145 -12.96 -12.76 -15.56
N PHE A 146 -11.98 -13.32 -14.86
CA PHE A 146 -11.85 -13.25 -13.39
C PHE A 146 -11.14 -11.95 -12.97
N ARG A 147 -11.78 -10.81 -13.28
CA ARG A 147 -11.26 -9.45 -13.07
C ARG A 147 -11.10 -9.02 -11.58
N GLU A 148 -11.56 -9.81 -10.62
CA GLU A 148 -11.35 -9.59 -9.17
C GLU A 148 -10.21 -10.48 -8.60
N SER A 149 -9.40 -11.07 -9.48
CA SER A 149 -8.26 -11.94 -9.12
C SER A 149 -7.03 -11.14 -8.70
N GLY A 150 -6.24 -11.70 -7.78
CA GLY A 150 -4.98 -11.06 -7.36
C GLY A 150 -4.24 -11.78 -6.24
N ILE A 151 -3.03 -11.33 -5.96
CA ILE A 151 -2.16 -11.85 -4.89
C ILE A 151 -2.70 -11.38 -3.53
N THR A 152 -2.98 -12.32 -2.63
CA THR A 152 -3.56 -12.09 -1.29
C THR A 152 -2.54 -12.25 -0.16
N SER A 153 -1.40 -12.90 -0.42
CA SER A 153 -0.28 -13.06 0.51
C SER A 153 1.04 -13.15 -0.26
N VAL A 154 2.12 -12.57 0.30
CA VAL A 154 3.51 -12.76 -0.16
C VAL A 154 4.48 -13.09 0.98
N ASN A 155 4.15 -12.81 2.25
CA ASN A 155 5.13 -12.75 3.36
C ASN A 155 5.68 -14.12 3.84
N LYS A 156 5.08 -15.25 3.42
CA LYS A 156 5.47 -16.63 3.83
C LYS A 156 5.07 -17.70 2.80
N ARG A 157 3.96 -17.45 2.13
CA ARG A 157 3.41 -18.22 1.00
C ARG A 157 2.94 -17.18 0.00
N VAL A 158 3.27 -17.35 -1.27
CA VAL A 158 2.65 -16.55 -2.32
C VAL A 158 1.29 -17.19 -2.61
N ILE A 159 0.20 -16.49 -2.31
CA ILE A 159 -1.15 -17.03 -2.51
C ILE A 159 -1.92 -16.04 -3.37
N ILE A 160 -2.57 -16.53 -4.41
CA ILE A 160 -3.54 -15.77 -5.21
C ILE A 160 -4.95 -16.23 -4.90
N ALA A 161 -5.93 -15.35 -5.08
CA ALA A 161 -7.34 -15.71 -5.16
C ALA A 161 -7.87 -15.37 -6.54
N ILE A 162 -8.45 -16.36 -7.23
CA ILE A 162 -9.09 -16.24 -8.54
C ILE A 162 -10.59 -15.99 -8.32
N ARG A 163 -11.12 -14.85 -8.79
CA ARG A 163 -12.47 -14.35 -8.45
C ARG A 163 -13.07 -13.46 -9.55
N CYS A 164 -14.41 -13.40 -9.61
CA CYS A 164 -15.12 -12.45 -10.47
C CYS A 164 -16.31 -11.80 -9.76
N SER A 165 -16.82 -10.71 -10.36
CA SER A 165 -17.85 -9.84 -9.78
C SER A 165 -19.30 -10.32 -9.97
N ILE A 166 -19.55 -11.52 -10.53
CA ILE A 166 -20.93 -11.99 -10.79
C ILE A 166 -21.56 -12.41 -9.46
N ARG A 167 -22.42 -11.56 -8.88
CA ARG A 167 -23.14 -11.88 -7.65
C ARG A 167 -24.62 -11.48 -7.73
N LEU A 168 -25.44 -12.17 -6.95
CA LEU A 168 -26.82 -11.79 -6.63
C LEU A 168 -26.96 -11.84 -5.12
N GLU A 169 -27.60 -10.85 -4.51
CA GLU A 169 -27.86 -10.81 -3.07
C GLU A 169 -29.15 -10.01 -2.85
N VAL A 170 -30.22 -10.70 -2.40
CA VAL A 170 -31.58 -10.14 -2.32
C VAL A 170 -32.24 -10.61 -1.01
N PRO A 171 -32.72 -9.69 -0.15
CA PRO A 171 -33.48 -10.07 1.03
C PRO A 171 -34.85 -10.62 0.62
N LEU A 172 -35.25 -11.73 1.25
CA LEU A 172 -36.56 -12.38 1.08
C LEU A 172 -37.56 -11.97 2.17
N GLY A 173 -37.08 -11.43 3.29
CA GLY A 173 -37.84 -11.18 4.51
C GLY A 173 -37.09 -11.71 5.73
N ASP A 174 -37.83 -12.33 6.64
CA ASP A 174 -37.31 -12.95 7.87
C ASP A 174 -37.96 -14.33 8.14
N THR A 175 -37.56 -14.96 9.25
CA THR A 175 -38.02 -16.29 9.67
C THR A 175 -39.48 -16.38 10.12
N GLU A 176 -40.15 -15.26 10.42
CA GLU A 176 -41.59 -15.23 10.69
C GLU A 176 -42.39 -14.87 9.44
N LYS A 177 -41.83 -13.99 8.58
CA LYS A 177 -42.50 -13.46 7.40
C LYS A 177 -41.59 -13.35 6.18
N ILE A 178 -41.86 -14.19 5.19
CA ILE A 178 -41.42 -13.95 3.82
C ILE A 178 -42.16 -12.71 3.28
N MET A 179 -41.41 -11.72 2.78
CA MET A 179 -41.91 -10.43 2.30
C MET A 179 -42.11 -10.40 0.77
N VAL A 180 -41.69 -11.45 0.07
CA VAL A 180 -41.76 -11.60 -1.40
C VAL A 180 -42.76 -12.68 -1.83
N SER A 181 -43.25 -12.60 -3.07
CA SER A 181 -44.19 -13.60 -3.61
C SER A 181 -43.48 -14.85 -4.15
N SER A 182 -44.25 -15.91 -4.41
CA SER A 182 -43.72 -17.17 -4.99
C SER A 182 -43.12 -16.94 -6.38
N GLU A 183 -43.70 -16.01 -7.14
CA GLU A 183 -43.36 -15.66 -8.51
C GLU A 183 -42.04 -14.89 -8.55
N TYR A 184 -41.84 -13.97 -7.61
CA TYR A 184 -40.56 -13.27 -7.45
C TYR A 184 -39.43 -14.24 -7.07
N VAL A 185 -39.70 -15.25 -6.24
CA VAL A 185 -38.73 -16.29 -5.91
C VAL A 185 -38.38 -17.16 -7.13
N LYS A 186 -39.35 -17.50 -8.00
CA LYS A 186 -39.06 -18.19 -9.29
C LYS A 186 -38.12 -17.36 -10.16
N TYR A 187 -38.44 -16.08 -10.35
CA TYR A 187 -37.61 -15.14 -11.11
C TYR A 187 -36.18 -15.00 -10.53
N LEU A 188 -36.04 -14.96 -9.21
CA LEU A 188 -34.72 -14.95 -8.56
C LEU A 188 -33.92 -16.24 -8.82
N VAL A 189 -34.57 -17.39 -8.87
CA VAL A 189 -33.93 -18.69 -9.19
C VAL A 189 -33.50 -18.74 -10.65
N GLU A 190 -34.36 -18.30 -11.58
CA GLU A 190 -34.04 -18.18 -13.01
C GLU A 190 -32.81 -17.26 -13.22
N LEU A 191 -32.86 -16.05 -12.66
CA LEU A 191 -31.76 -15.06 -12.69
C LEU A 191 -30.47 -15.55 -12.00
N ALA A 192 -30.56 -16.49 -11.07
CA ALA A 192 -29.41 -17.09 -10.41
C ALA A 192 -28.83 -18.27 -11.21
N ASN A 193 -29.67 -19.08 -11.85
CA ASN A 193 -29.26 -20.12 -12.79
C ASN A 193 -28.55 -19.52 -14.01
N GLU A 194 -29.06 -18.41 -14.57
CA GLU A 194 -28.35 -17.62 -15.60
C GLU A 194 -26.94 -17.20 -15.17
N LYS A 195 -26.79 -16.70 -13.94
CA LYS A 195 -25.48 -16.29 -13.40
C LYS A 195 -24.56 -17.47 -13.16
N MET A 196 -25.10 -18.63 -12.78
CA MET A 196 -24.34 -19.87 -12.67
C MET A 196 -23.82 -20.33 -14.03
N GLU A 197 -24.63 -20.25 -15.08
CA GLU A 197 -24.24 -20.60 -16.45
C GLU A 197 -23.18 -19.64 -17.02
N VAL A 198 -23.32 -18.33 -16.78
CA VAL A 198 -22.27 -17.34 -17.13
C VAL A 198 -20.99 -17.56 -16.33
N ASN A 199 -21.08 -18.05 -15.09
CA ASN A 199 -19.92 -18.42 -14.26
C ASN A 199 -19.25 -19.73 -14.76
N ARG A 200 -20.03 -20.73 -15.19
CA ARG A 200 -19.54 -21.97 -15.82
C ARG A 200 -18.75 -21.63 -17.09
N LYS A 201 -19.35 -20.90 -18.04
CA LYS A 201 -18.68 -20.47 -19.29
C LYS A 201 -17.35 -19.71 -19.09
N ARG A 202 -17.20 -18.95 -18.01
CA ARG A 202 -15.91 -18.31 -17.66
C ARG A 202 -14.90 -19.29 -17.08
N THR A 203 -15.36 -20.27 -16.32
CA THR A 203 -14.55 -21.36 -15.76
C THR A 203 -13.99 -22.21 -16.91
N ASP A 204 -14.82 -22.56 -17.88
CA ASP A 204 -14.45 -23.33 -19.08
C ASP A 204 -13.43 -22.55 -19.93
N ASN A 205 -13.71 -21.28 -20.23
CA ASN A 205 -12.78 -20.38 -20.94
C ASN A 205 -11.46 -20.13 -20.18
N PHE A 206 -11.43 -20.30 -18.86
CA PHE A 206 -10.19 -20.24 -18.09
C PHE A 206 -9.40 -21.54 -18.16
N LEU A 207 -10.06 -22.71 -18.14
CA LEU A 207 -9.42 -23.99 -18.43
C LEU A 207 -8.78 -23.97 -19.83
N ASP A 208 -9.51 -23.54 -20.86
CA ASP A 208 -8.99 -23.40 -22.24
C ASP A 208 -7.75 -22.51 -22.32
N VAL A 209 -7.74 -21.38 -21.61
CA VAL A 209 -6.60 -20.45 -21.58
C VAL A 209 -5.40 -21.06 -20.86
N LEU A 210 -5.60 -21.82 -19.78
CA LEU A 210 -4.50 -22.53 -19.11
C LEU A 210 -3.89 -23.61 -20.01
N LEU A 211 -4.73 -24.44 -20.67
CA LEU A 211 -4.27 -25.48 -21.60
C LEU A 211 -3.46 -24.87 -22.76
N LYS A 212 -3.93 -23.76 -23.34
CA LYS A 212 -3.22 -22.99 -24.39
C LYS A 212 -1.90 -22.37 -23.91
N ASN A 213 -1.69 -22.21 -22.60
CA ASN A 213 -0.48 -21.67 -22.00
C ASN A 213 0.41 -22.76 -21.35
N GLY A 214 0.36 -23.99 -21.87
CA GLY A 214 1.30 -25.06 -21.50
C GLY A 214 1.04 -25.74 -20.17
N PHE A 215 -0.12 -25.53 -19.54
CA PHE A 215 -0.54 -26.33 -18.39
C PHE A 215 -0.95 -27.71 -18.91
N LEU A 216 -0.17 -28.74 -18.58
CA LEU A 216 -0.42 -30.13 -19.00
C LEU A 216 -1.76 -30.62 -18.41
N GLY A 217 -2.81 -30.56 -19.22
CA GLY A 217 -4.09 -31.19 -18.95
C GLY A 217 -3.95 -32.71 -19.09
N SER A 218 -4.28 -33.44 -18.03
CA SER A 218 -4.41 -34.89 -18.11
C SER A 218 -5.59 -35.25 -19.02
N GLN A 219 -5.31 -35.79 -20.21
CA GLN A 219 -6.34 -36.57 -20.88
C GLN A 219 -6.67 -37.78 -20.00
N ILE A 220 -7.93 -37.91 -19.62
CA ILE A 220 -8.44 -39.14 -19.01
C ILE A 220 -8.65 -40.12 -20.16
N SER A 221 -7.58 -40.83 -20.53
CA SER A 221 -7.65 -41.91 -21.51
C SER A 221 -8.45 -43.06 -20.92
N ASN A 222 -9.62 -43.34 -21.49
CA ASN A 222 -10.33 -44.59 -21.24
C ASN A 222 -9.39 -45.76 -21.59
N GLY A 223 -9.26 -46.72 -20.67
CA GLY A 223 -8.43 -47.89 -20.89
C GLY A 223 -9.17 -48.97 -21.67
N GLU A 224 -9.02 -48.98 -23.00
CA GLU A 224 -9.12 -50.21 -23.78
C GLU A 224 -7.80 -50.48 -24.51
N VAL A 225 -7.41 -51.75 -24.42
CA VAL A 225 -6.14 -52.37 -24.79
C VAL A 225 -5.93 -52.35 -26.32
N ASP A 226 -4.73 -51.99 -26.82
CA ASP A 226 -3.78 -52.98 -27.38
C ASP A 226 -2.37 -52.43 -27.70
N CYS A 227 -1.50 -53.33 -28.19
CA CYS A 227 -0.07 -53.21 -28.58
C CYS A 227 0.21 -52.15 -29.70
N ASP A 228 1.44 -51.81 -30.15
CA ASP A 228 2.72 -52.57 -30.21
C ASP A 228 3.94 -51.64 -30.53
N GLY A 229 5.19 -52.15 -30.43
CA GLY A 229 6.47 -51.52 -30.87
C GLY A 229 7.08 -50.45 -29.93
N SER A 230 8.35 -50.50 -29.48
CA SER A 230 9.66 -50.43 -30.18
C SER A 230 9.91 -49.08 -30.90
N ASP A 231 11.06 -48.38 -30.82
CA ASP A 231 12.34 -48.54 -30.10
C ASP A 231 13.12 -47.18 -30.21
N LEU A 232 14.16 -46.71 -29.48
CA LEU A 232 15.12 -47.14 -28.40
C LEU A 232 15.29 -45.93 -27.41
N LEU A 233 15.84 -45.99 -26.18
CA LEU A 233 17.26 -46.06 -25.71
C LEU A 233 18.21 -45.06 -26.43
N GLU A 234 19.05 -44.19 -25.82
CA GLU A 234 19.76 -44.08 -24.50
C GLU A 234 20.02 -42.56 -24.14
N ASN A 235 20.55 -42.08 -23.00
CA ASN A 235 21.00 -42.67 -21.72
C ASN A 235 20.90 -41.68 -20.52
N SER A 236 20.26 -42.11 -19.42
CA SER A 236 20.82 -42.31 -18.06
C SER A 236 22.32 -41.90 -17.85
N LEU A 237 22.88 -41.26 -16.79
CA LEU A 237 22.82 -41.26 -15.30
C LEU A 237 24.00 -40.34 -14.82
N VAL A 238 24.31 -40.00 -13.54
CA VAL A 238 23.57 -39.70 -12.29
C VAL A 238 24.58 -39.19 -11.22
N ASN A 239 24.10 -38.88 -9.99
CA ASN A 239 24.83 -38.43 -8.78
C ASN A 239 25.38 -36.97 -8.82
N GLY A 240 25.41 -36.22 -7.70
CA GLY A 240 24.83 -36.44 -6.37
C GLY A 240 25.83 -36.27 -5.21
N VAL A 241 25.40 -35.64 -4.11
CA VAL A 241 25.88 -35.77 -2.71
C VAL A 241 25.04 -34.83 -1.81
N SER A 242 24.88 -35.18 -0.53
CA SER A 242 24.17 -34.37 0.48
C SER A 242 25.11 -33.86 1.58
N GLY A 243 24.74 -32.75 2.21
CA GLY A 243 25.41 -32.17 3.39
C GLY A 243 24.37 -31.54 4.32
N ASN A 244 24.58 -31.62 5.64
CA ASN A 244 23.51 -31.43 6.63
C ASN A 244 24.03 -30.75 7.92
N GLY A 245 23.20 -29.91 8.56
CA GLY A 245 23.41 -29.47 9.95
C GLY A 245 23.25 -27.96 10.24
N ASN A 246 22.24 -27.64 11.07
CA ASN A 246 22.25 -26.79 12.29
C ASN A 246 22.92 -25.38 12.32
N ALA A 247 22.50 -24.42 13.16
CA ALA A 247 21.24 -24.17 13.90
C ALA A 247 21.32 -22.78 14.60
N THR A 248 20.20 -22.30 15.15
CA THR A 248 20.06 -21.07 16.00
C THR A 248 20.28 -19.74 15.25
N ARG A 249 19.82 -18.57 15.72
CA ARG A 249 19.00 -18.20 16.90
C ARG A 249 18.05 -17.05 16.48
N ARG A 250 16.96 -16.82 17.20
CA ARG A 250 16.12 -15.59 17.06
C ARG A 250 16.54 -14.61 18.14
N ASP A 251 16.16 -13.33 18.05
CA ASP A 251 15.49 -12.65 19.18
C ASP A 251 14.87 -11.25 18.88
N PHE A 252 13.75 -11.01 19.58
CA PHE A 252 12.97 -9.80 19.90
C PHE A 252 12.92 -8.53 19.01
N ASP A 253 11.71 -7.94 19.00
CA ASP A 253 11.46 -6.50 18.85
C ASP A 253 10.92 -5.94 20.16
N ASP A 254 11.30 -4.71 20.50
CA ASP A 254 10.85 -3.98 21.69
C ASP A 254 9.85 -2.88 21.31
N SER A 255 8.91 -2.52 22.20
CA SER A 255 7.72 -1.74 21.84
C SER A 255 7.17 -0.79 22.92
N CYS A 256 7.98 0.20 23.30
CA CYS A 256 7.52 1.31 24.15
C CYS A 256 7.25 2.62 23.37
N SER A 257 6.08 3.22 23.61
CA SER A 257 5.85 4.64 23.35
C SER A 257 4.80 5.18 24.33
N GLY A 258 5.28 5.95 25.31
CA GLY A 258 4.45 6.88 26.08
C GLY A 258 4.07 8.11 25.24
N SER A 259 3.16 8.91 25.78
CA SER A 259 2.66 10.13 25.14
C SER A 259 2.89 11.34 26.05
N GLU A 260 4.04 11.97 25.88
CA GLU A 260 4.31 13.31 26.41
C GLU A 260 4.27 14.32 25.27
N VAL A 261 3.65 15.47 25.52
CA VAL A 261 3.48 16.55 24.55
C VAL A 261 4.66 17.50 24.69
N ALA A 262 5.67 17.33 23.83
CA ALA A 262 6.72 18.34 23.66
C ALA A 262 6.13 19.60 23.01
N PRO A 263 6.64 20.81 23.32
CA PRO A 263 6.13 22.05 22.73
C PRO A 263 6.36 22.09 21.22
N ASP A 264 5.32 22.44 20.45
CA ASP A 264 5.34 22.49 18.98
C ASP A 264 6.09 23.73 18.46
N ILE A 265 7.41 23.70 18.57
CA ILE A 265 8.32 24.58 17.84
C ILE A 265 8.21 24.22 16.36
N ASN A 266 7.78 25.18 15.52
CA ASN A 266 7.69 25.00 14.08
C ASN A 266 8.82 25.76 13.37
N LEU A 267 9.72 25.02 12.71
CA LEU A 267 10.71 25.62 11.80
C LEU A 267 10.10 25.82 10.41
N HIS A 268 10.20 27.04 9.89
CA HIS A 268 9.72 27.39 8.56
C HIS A 268 10.69 26.88 7.47
N THR A 269 10.20 26.07 6.52
CA THR A 269 11.01 25.65 5.37
C THR A 269 10.94 26.66 4.23
N VAL A 270 12.08 27.06 3.71
CA VAL A 270 12.17 27.87 2.49
C VAL A 270 12.46 26.94 1.31
N LYS A 271 11.61 26.97 0.28
CA LYS A 271 11.89 26.29 -0.99
C LYS A 271 13.06 26.99 -1.67
N LEU A 272 14.09 26.23 -2.06
CA LEU A 272 15.29 26.81 -2.66
C LEU A 272 15.03 27.04 -4.16
N VAL A 273 15.01 28.30 -4.57
CA VAL A 273 14.75 28.71 -5.97
C VAL A 273 16.02 28.51 -6.77
N ILE A 274 16.02 27.52 -7.67
CA ILE A 274 17.19 27.19 -8.48
C ILE A 274 17.29 28.11 -9.70
N SER A 275 18.50 28.59 -9.99
CA SER A 275 18.87 29.38 -11.16
C SER A 275 20.11 28.82 -11.85
N GLY A 276 20.35 29.19 -13.11
CA GLY A 276 21.38 28.58 -13.95
C GLY A 276 20.88 27.28 -14.59
N GLU A 277 21.28 26.14 -14.03
CA GLU A 277 20.90 24.81 -14.52
C GLU A 277 19.49 24.36 -14.12
N SER A 278 18.94 23.39 -14.85
CA SER A 278 17.56 22.89 -14.63
C SER A 278 17.40 22.21 -13.26
N ILE A 279 16.40 22.63 -12.48
CA ILE A 279 16.04 22.04 -11.18
C ILE A 279 15.75 20.53 -11.25
N GLU A 280 15.34 19.99 -12.41
CA GLU A 280 15.17 18.54 -12.57
C GLU A 280 16.49 17.77 -12.34
N ARG A 281 17.66 18.40 -12.50
CA ARG A 281 18.96 17.78 -12.15
C ARG A 281 19.09 17.46 -10.65
N LEU A 282 18.37 18.15 -9.77
CA LEU A 282 18.35 17.87 -8.33
C LEU A 282 17.28 16.84 -7.92
N PHE A 283 16.43 16.42 -8.84
CA PHE A 283 15.46 15.34 -8.63
C PHE A 283 16.16 13.98 -8.73
N LEU A 284 16.99 13.70 -7.72
CA LEU A 284 17.85 12.53 -7.59
C LEU A 284 17.56 11.82 -6.26
N TRP A 285 17.77 10.50 -6.19
CA TRP A 285 17.95 9.81 -4.91
C TRP A 285 19.22 8.97 -4.90
N GLY A 286 19.81 8.82 -3.70
CA GLY A 286 21.04 8.05 -3.53
C GLY A 286 22.23 8.60 -4.34
N HIS A 287 22.16 9.88 -4.69
CA HIS A 287 23.33 10.74 -4.91
C HIS A 287 24.10 10.91 -3.60
N SER A 288 25.31 11.41 -3.68
CA SER A 288 26.02 11.96 -2.53
C SER A 288 26.13 13.48 -2.67
N ALA A 289 26.42 14.15 -1.56
CA ALA A 289 26.68 15.58 -1.54
C ALA A 289 27.62 15.90 -0.38
N SER A 290 28.37 16.99 -0.49
CA SER A 290 29.26 17.48 0.55
C SER A 290 29.36 18.99 0.48
N THR A 291 29.40 19.65 1.64
CA THR A 291 29.73 21.08 1.69
C THR A 291 31.19 21.28 1.30
N MET A 292 31.48 22.33 0.55
CA MET A 292 32.82 22.86 0.31
C MET A 292 32.88 24.31 0.78
N ASP A 293 34.05 24.71 1.24
CA ASP A 293 34.41 26.13 1.38
C ASP A 293 34.90 26.63 0.01
N ASP A 294 34.32 27.73 -0.47
CA ASP A 294 34.79 28.53 -1.61
C ASP A 294 35.33 29.87 -1.07
N VAL A 295 36.05 30.63 -1.89
CA VAL A 295 36.91 31.77 -1.46
C VAL A 295 36.20 32.76 -0.52
N ASP A 296 34.92 33.06 -0.76
CA ASP A 296 34.11 33.97 0.06
C ASP A 296 32.85 33.31 0.67
N LYS A 297 32.52 32.05 0.33
CA LYS A 297 31.20 31.42 0.63
C LYS A 297 31.25 29.90 0.72
N LYS A 298 30.33 29.28 1.44
CA LYS A 298 30.12 27.82 1.40
C LYS A 298 29.11 27.40 0.32
N LYS A 299 29.46 26.35 -0.40
CA LYS A 299 28.65 25.77 -1.48
C LYS A 299 28.50 24.25 -1.27
N VAL A 300 27.59 23.62 -2.01
CA VAL A 300 27.38 22.17 -1.93
C VAL A 300 27.77 21.51 -3.26
N LEU A 301 28.74 20.60 -3.21
CA LEU A 301 29.08 19.71 -4.30
C LEU A 301 28.16 18.48 -4.24
N ILE A 302 27.62 18.06 -5.38
CA ILE A 302 26.61 17.00 -5.51
C ILE A 302 27.05 16.06 -6.63
N PHE A 303 27.05 14.75 -6.38
CA PHE A 303 27.49 13.76 -7.37
C PHE A 303 26.50 12.60 -7.58
N GLY A 304 26.22 12.32 -8.85
CA GLY A 304 25.59 11.09 -9.32
C GLY A 304 24.17 10.84 -8.80
N GLY A 305 23.86 9.59 -8.44
CA GLY A 305 22.53 9.16 -7.98
C GLY A 305 21.65 8.59 -9.09
N PHE A 306 20.34 8.58 -8.87
CA PHE A 306 19.33 8.10 -9.83
C PHE A 306 18.14 9.06 -9.91
N GLY A 307 17.78 9.48 -11.12
CA GLY A 307 16.78 10.52 -11.38
C GLY A 307 17.22 11.46 -12.51
N GLY A 308 17.09 12.78 -12.34
CA GLY A 308 17.59 13.79 -13.27
C GLY A 308 16.78 13.95 -14.58
N MET A 309 17.18 14.93 -15.40
CA MET A 309 16.64 15.23 -16.74
C MET A 309 16.34 13.98 -17.58
N GLY A 310 15.13 13.86 -18.13
CA GLY A 310 14.69 12.69 -18.93
C GLY A 310 14.26 11.46 -18.12
N ARG A 311 14.50 11.46 -16.80
CA ARG A 311 13.97 10.53 -15.78
C ARG A 311 14.44 9.06 -15.86
N HIS A 312 14.54 8.41 -14.70
CA HIS A 312 14.86 6.98 -14.51
C HIS A 312 16.24 6.46 -14.97
N ALA A 313 17.24 7.31 -15.16
CA ALA A 313 18.64 6.89 -15.35
C ALA A 313 19.50 7.13 -14.09
N ARG A 314 20.64 6.43 -13.98
CA ARG A 314 21.73 6.82 -13.05
C ARG A 314 22.50 8.00 -13.64
N ARG A 315 23.14 8.79 -12.77
CA ARG A 315 23.89 9.99 -13.14
C ARG A 315 25.36 9.89 -12.77
N HIS A 316 26.17 10.62 -13.52
CA HIS A 316 27.56 10.96 -13.22
C HIS A 316 27.77 12.48 -13.21
N ASP A 317 26.69 13.27 -13.33
CA ASP A 317 26.73 14.72 -13.24
C ASP A 317 27.38 15.15 -11.91
N LEU A 318 28.33 16.08 -12.01
CA LEU A 318 28.91 16.81 -10.89
C LEU A 318 28.30 18.21 -10.88
N LEU A 319 27.53 18.52 -9.84
CA LEU A 319 26.82 19.79 -9.71
C LEU A 319 27.41 20.59 -8.54
N LEU A 320 27.58 21.89 -8.74
CA LEU A 320 27.88 22.85 -7.69
C LEU A 320 26.65 23.72 -7.45
N LEU A 321 26.16 23.74 -6.22
CA LEU A 321 25.02 24.57 -5.78
C LEU A 321 25.48 25.63 -4.80
N ASP A 322 25.24 26.90 -5.12
CA ASP A 322 25.26 28.01 -4.18
C ASP A 322 23.88 28.12 -3.50
N PRO A 323 23.76 27.90 -2.17
CA PRO A 323 22.48 27.90 -1.46
C PRO A 323 22.10 29.28 -0.87
N GLU A 324 22.86 30.34 -1.16
CA GLU A 324 22.47 31.71 -0.85
C GLU A 324 21.69 32.32 -2.01
N CYS A 325 22.24 32.28 -3.23
CA CYS A 325 21.57 32.80 -4.43
C CYS A 325 20.78 31.73 -5.20
N GLY A 326 20.93 30.45 -4.85
CA GLY A 326 20.28 29.33 -5.53
C GLY A 326 20.85 29.00 -6.91
N THR A 327 22.00 29.56 -7.29
CA THR A 327 22.63 29.27 -8.58
C THR A 327 23.27 27.88 -8.57
N MET A 328 22.96 27.10 -9.59
CA MET A 328 23.51 25.77 -9.83
C MET A 328 24.26 25.73 -11.16
N GLU A 329 25.50 25.24 -11.13
CA GLU A 329 26.31 24.95 -12.33
C GLU A 329 26.61 23.45 -12.44
N VAL A 330 26.75 22.96 -13.67
CA VAL A 330 27.39 21.66 -13.95
C VAL A 330 28.89 21.91 -14.06
N ILE A 331 29.68 21.16 -13.30
CA ILE A 331 31.12 21.09 -13.50
C ILE A 331 31.35 20.00 -14.55
N ASP A 332 31.42 20.40 -15.81
CA ASP A 332 31.73 19.49 -16.92
C ASP A 332 33.25 19.24 -16.98
N VAL A 333 33.64 17.97 -16.79
CA VAL A 333 35.02 17.53 -16.63
C VAL A 333 35.21 16.15 -17.23
N LEU A 334 36.29 15.99 -17.99
CA LEU A 334 36.67 14.72 -18.61
C LEU A 334 37.00 13.65 -17.54
N ASP A 335 36.91 12.39 -17.97
CA ASP A 335 37.25 11.21 -17.16
C ASP A 335 36.47 11.10 -15.83
N ALA A 336 35.21 11.55 -15.83
CA ALA A 336 34.32 11.45 -14.67
C ALA A 336 33.95 9.98 -14.30
N PRO A 337 33.66 9.69 -13.02
CA PRO A 337 33.32 8.34 -12.57
C PRO A 337 32.01 7.83 -13.20
N CYS A 338 31.93 6.53 -13.49
CA CYS A 338 30.76 5.96 -14.15
C CYS A 338 29.42 6.20 -13.39
N PRO A 339 28.26 6.26 -14.09
CA PRO A 339 26.98 6.66 -13.50
C PRO A 339 26.52 5.74 -12.38
N ARG A 340 26.39 6.25 -11.15
CA ARG A 340 26.32 5.41 -9.94
C ARG A 340 25.35 5.92 -8.87
N VAL A 341 24.75 4.98 -8.14
CA VAL A 341 23.80 5.27 -7.04
C VAL A 341 24.17 4.50 -5.78
N GLY A 342 23.94 5.12 -4.61
CA GLY A 342 24.21 4.51 -3.30
C GLY A 342 25.71 4.37 -2.98
N HIS A 343 26.54 5.23 -3.56
CA HIS A 343 27.90 5.50 -3.12
C HIS A 343 27.87 6.44 -1.90
N SER A 344 29.01 6.64 -1.23
CA SER A 344 29.20 7.74 -0.29
C SER A 344 30.17 8.78 -0.85
N SER A 345 30.18 9.97 -0.25
CA SER A 345 31.24 10.95 -0.45
C SER A 345 31.69 11.58 0.86
N SER A 346 32.87 12.18 0.85
CA SER A 346 33.38 13.03 1.93
C SER A 346 34.35 14.07 1.36
N MET A 347 34.29 15.30 1.88
CA MET A 347 35.21 16.38 1.57
C MET A 347 36.36 16.37 2.60
N ILE A 348 37.61 16.39 2.13
CA ILE A 348 38.81 16.55 2.98
C ILE A 348 39.72 17.57 2.29
N GLY A 349 39.72 18.81 2.80
CA GLY A 349 40.32 19.95 2.10
C GLY A 349 39.69 20.14 0.72
N ASP A 350 40.51 20.48 -0.27
CA ASP A 350 40.10 20.74 -1.67
C ASP A 350 39.75 19.48 -2.48
N ALA A 351 39.35 18.39 -1.81
CA ALA A 351 39.19 17.07 -2.41
C ALA A 351 37.91 16.36 -1.95
N MET A 352 36.99 16.13 -2.89
CA MET A 352 35.82 15.26 -2.70
C MET A 352 36.19 13.83 -3.06
N TYR A 353 36.15 12.92 -2.10
CA TYR A 353 36.32 11.49 -2.31
C TYR A 353 34.95 10.86 -2.52
N VAL A 354 34.80 10.02 -3.54
CA VAL A 354 33.59 9.24 -3.87
C VAL A 354 33.93 7.76 -3.81
N ILE A 355 33.18 7.00 -3.01
CA ILE A 355 33.53 5.61 -2.67
C ILE A 355 32.42 4.64 -3.10
N GLY A 356 32.77 3.70 -3.97
CA GLY A 356 31.96 2.55 -4.38
C GLY A 356 30.59 2.91 -4.97
N GLY A 357 29.55 2.19 -4.53
CA GLY A 357 28.18 2.32 -5.03
C GLY A 357 27.79 1.24 -6.03
N ARG A 358 26.90 1.56 -6.97
CA ARG A 358 26.37 0.60 -7.96
C ARG A 358 26.06 1.27 -9.30
N ALA A 359 26.66 0.78 -10.38
CA ALA A 359 26.51 1.30 -11.75
C ALA A 359 25.34 0.67 -12.52
N ASP A 360 25.05 -0.62 -12.29
CA ASP A 360 23.96 -1.35 -12.95
C ASP A 360 23.38 -2.46 -12.04
N PRO A 361 22.40 -3.28 -12.46
CA PRO A 361 21.86 -4.36 -11.63
C PRO A 361 22.91 -5.41 -11.19
N SER A 362 23.98 -5.61 -11.94
CA SER A 362 25.09 -6.54 -11.65
C SER A 362 26.30 -5.85 -11.04
N ASN A 363 26.66 -4.67 -11.53
CA ASN A 363 27.93 -4.00 -11.22
C ASN A 363 27.84 -3.17 -9.92
N ILE A 364 28.32 -3.76 -8.83
CA ILE A 364 28.53 -3.14 -7.52
C ILE A 364 30.02 -2.81 -7.38
N LEU A 365 30.32 -1.61 -6.88
CA LEU A 365 31.65 -0.99 -6.97
C LEU A 365 32.37 -0.89 -5.63
N ASN A 366 33.71 -0.95 -5.66
CA ASN A 366 34.63 -0.63 -4.55
C ASN A 366 35.66 0.46 -4.91
N ASP A 367 35.56 1.07 -6.09
CA ASP A 367 36.49 2.08 -6.56
C ASP A 367 36.43 3.36 -5.69
N VAL A 368 37.58 4.03 -5.58
CA VAL A 368 37.70 5.33 -4.92
C VAL A 368 38.10 6.35 -5.97
N TRP A 369 37.24 7.32 -6.21
CA TRP A 369 37.50 8.46 -7.06
C TRP A 369 37.73 9.69 -6.21
N VAL A 370 38.67 10.55 -6.61
CA VAL A 370 38.85 11.88 -6.02
C VAL A 370 38.61 12.95 -7.09
N PHE A 371 37.78 13.94 -6.76
CA PHE A 371 37.66 15.18 -7.50
C PHE A 371 38.42 16.27 -6.75
N ASN A 372 39.37 16.93 -7.41
CA ASN A 372 40.04 18.10 -6.84
C ASN A 372 39.29 19.38 -7.24
N THR A 373 38.77 20.11 -6.25
CA THR A 373 37.93 21.31 -6.48
C THR A 373 38.72 22.45 -7.12
N THR A 374 39.97 22.64 -6.72
CA THR A 374 40.86 23.70 -7.22
C THR A 374 41.26 23.50 -8.68
N LYS A 375 41.64 22.26 -9.05
CA LYS A 375 42.08 21.89 -10.41
C LYS A 375 40.92 21.51 -11.34
N LYS A 376 39.71 21.37 -10.80
CA LYS A 376 38.52 20.83 -11.46
C LYS A 376 38.83 19.58 -12.30
N ASN A 377 39.37 18.53 -11.66
CA ASN A 377 39.63 17.26 -12.34
C ASN A 377 39.38 16.02 -11.46
N TRP A 378 39.01 14.91 -12.10
CA TRP A 378 38.86 13.60 -11.47
C TRP A 378 40.15 12.77 -11.54
N ARG A 379 40.28 11.83 -10.60
CA ARG A 379 41.30 10.77 -10.62
C ARG A 379 40.77 9.52 -9.91
N LEU A 380 40.83 8.37 -10.59
CA LEU A 380 40.69 7.05 -9.97
C LEU A 380 41.93 6.75 -9.10
N LEU A 381 41.74 6.26 -7.88
CA LEU A 381 42.83 5.92 -6.96
C LEU A 381 43.09 4.41 -6.93
N GLU A 382 44.31 4.02 -7.31
CA GLU A 382 44.85 2.68 -7.00
C GLU A 382 45.15 2.63 -5.51
N CYS A 383 44.25 2.02 -4.74
CA CYS A 383 44.31 2.00 -3.28
C CYS A 383 45.04 0.74 -2.78
N LEU A 384 45.98 0.92 -1.85
CA LEU A 384 46.76 -0.16 -1.23
C LEU A 384 46.11 -0.65 0.08
N GLY A 385 46.72 -1.63 0.74
CA GLY A 385 46.28 -2.15 2.04
C GLY A 385 45.21 -3.25 1.96
N THR A 386 44.25 -3.26 2.90
CA THR A 386 43.20 -4.28 3.00
C THR A 386 42.15 -4.11 1.87
N PRO A 387 41.84 -5.13 1.06
CA PRO A 387 40.88 -4.99 -0.04
C PRO A 387 39.47 -4.56 0.42
N PHE A 388 39.07 -3.34 0.07
CA PHE A 388 37.70 -2.86 0.31
C PHE A 388 36.73 -3.61 -0.61
N LEU A 389 35.83 -4.41 -0.01
CA LEU A 389 34.86 -5.22 -0.76
C LEU A 389 33.74 -4.37 -1.41
N PRO A 390 33.35 -4.64 -2.68
CA PRO A 390 32.37 -3.82 -3.41
C PRO A 390 31.02 -3.76 -2.74
N ARG A 391 30.49 -2.55 -2.49
CA ARG A 391 29.25 -2.36 -1.73
C ARG A 391 28.55 -1.04 -2.01
N HIS A 392 27.21 -1.05 -1.98
CA HIS A 392 26.37 0.15 -2.02
C HIS A 392 25.55 0.31 -0.73
N ARG A 393 24.98 1.51 -0.52
CA ARG A 393 24.19 1.86 0.68
C ARG A 393 24.93 1.64 2.01
N HIS A 394 26.26 1.67 1.98
CA HIS A 394 27.09 1.95 3.15
C HIS A 394 26.92 3.42 3.55
N ALA A 395 27.38 3.79 4.74
CA ALA A 395 27.59 5.19 5.09
C ALA A 395 29.09 5.46 5.32
N ALA A 396 29.47 6.74 5.34
CA ALA A 396 30.83 7.17 5.60
C ALA A 396 30.86 8.44 6.47
N ALA A 397 31.96 8.66 7.18
CA ALA A 397 32.27 9.92 7.84
C ALA A 397 33.79 10.18 7.85
N ALA A 398 34.19 11.44 7.68
CA ALA A 398 35.59 11.85 7.77
C ALA A 398 35.97 12.29 9.19
N VAL A 399 37.16 11.91 9.65
CA VAL A 399 37.80 12.43 10.87
C VAL A 399 39.25 12.76 10.53
N GLY A 400 39.57 14.05 10.43
CA GLY A 400 40.86 14.51 9.90
C GLY A 400 41.08 14.03 8.46
N SER A 401 42.25 13.45 8.18
CA SER A 401 42.62 12.88 6.87
C SER A 401 42.08 11.47 6.60
N ARG A 402 41.15 10.96 7.42
CA ARG A 402 40.68 9.57 7.35
C ARG A 402 39.18 9.47 7.12
N ILE A 403 38.77 8.67 6.13
CA ILE A 403 37.36 8.39 5.83
C ILE A 403 37.02 7.00 6.37
N TYR A 404 36.10 6.93 7.31
CA TYR A 404 35.61 5.68 7.88
C TYR A 404 34.32 5.28 7.18
N VAL A 405 34.23 4.04 6.72
CA VAL A 405 33.10 3.48 5.96
C VAL A 405 32.54 2.26 6.70
N PHE A 406 31.24 2.30 7.03
CA PHE A 406 30.58 1.21 7.77
C PHE A 406 29.51 0.50 6.94
N GLY A 407 29.44 -0.83 7.12
CA GLY A 407 28.36 -1.67 6.64
C GLY A 407 28.14 -1.61 5.12
N GLY A 408 26.87 -1.50 4.71
CA GLY A 408 26.43 -1.55 3.31
C GLY A 408 25.98 -2.94 2.87
N ILE A 409 25.71 -3.10 1.57
CA ILE A 409 25.23 -4.37 0.99
C ILE A 409 25.87 -4.68 -0.38
N HIS A 410 26.15 -5.95 -0.62
CA HIS A 410 26.55 -6.54 -1.90
C HIS A 410 25.61 -7.70 -2.23
N ASN A 411 24.80 -7.58 -3.29
CA ASN A 411 23.71 -8.51 -3.60
C ASN A 411 22.80 -8.71 -2.36
N ASP A 412 22.80 -9.90 -1.76
CA ASP A 412 22.08 -10.20 -0.51
C ASP A 412 22.96 -10.14 0.75
N MET A 413 24.28 -10.01 0.61
CA MET A 413 25.22 -9.94 1.73
C MET A 413 25.27 -8.52 2.32
N ILE A 414 24.81 -8.37 3.56
CA ILE A 414 24.87 -7.12 4.32
C ILE A 414 26.13 -7.15 5.22
N PHE A 415 26.90 -6.08 5.23
CA PHE A 415 28.16 -6.00 5.99
C PHE A 415 27.96 -5.36 7.38
N SER A 416 28.81 -5.77 8.33
CA SER A 416 29.05 -5.13 9.63
C SER A 416 30.50 -4.64 9.79
N SER A 417 31.28 -4.63 8.71
CA SER A 417 32.69 -4.23 8.76
C SER A 417 32.85 -2.71 8.78
N LEU A 418 33.84 -2.25 9.55
CA LEU A 418 34.31 -0.86 9.57
C LEU A 418 35.66 -0.80 8.85
N TYR A 419 35.71 -0.13 7.72
CA TYR A 419 36.95 0.15 7.00
C TYR A 419 37.36 1.61 7.23
N VAL A 420 38.65 1.88 7.25
CA VAL A 420 39.20 3.24 7.18
C VAL A 420 40.06 3.38 5.93
N PHE A 421 39.86 4.48 5.21
CA PHE A 421 40.70 4.93 4.11
C PHE A 421 41.54 6.12 4.59
N ASP A 422 42.86 5.97 4.55
CA ASP A 422 43.80 7.05 4.84
C ASP A 422 44.11 7.83 3.57
N THR A 423 43.64 9.08 3.49
CA THR A 423 43.76 9.89 2.26
C THR A 423 45.17 10.41 1.99
N GLN A 424 46.08 10.33 2.96
CA GLN A 424 47.48 10.72 2.79
C GLN A 424 48.30 9.57 2.20
N ASN A 425 48.09 8.34 2.69
CA ASN A 425 48.80 7.15 2.23
C ASN A 425 48.09 6.45 1.05
N ILE A 426 46.82 6.76 0.78
CA ILE A 426 45.97 6.11 -0.24
C ILE A 426 45.82 4.60 0.08
N GLU A 427 45.62 4.32 1.37
CA GLU A 427 45.57 2.97 1.94
C GLU A 427 44.24 2.68 2.63
N TRP A 428 43.71 1.48 2.40
CA TRP A 428 42.60 0.90 3.15
C TRP A 428 43.10 0.03 4.31
N SER A 429 42.38 0.05 5.42
CA SER A 429 42.55 -0.89 6.52
C SER A 429 41.19 -1.30 7.09
N GLU A 430 40.98 -2.59 7.33
CA GLU A 430 39.82 -3.06 8.10
C GLU A 430 40.08 -2.86 9.60
N VAL A 431 39.30 -1.99 10.22
CA VAL A 431 39.50 -1.55 11.60
C VAL A 431 39.14 -2.70 12.54
N GLN A 432 40.09 -3.12 13.37
CA GLN A 432 39.84 -4.08 14.43
C GLN A 432 39.11 -3.36 15.58
N VAL A 433 37.80 -3.63 15.72
CA VAL A 433 36.91 -2.91 16.62
C VAL A 433 36.52 -3.73 17.84
N GLN A 434 36.27 -3.05 18.96
CA GLN A 434 35.88 -3.66 20.25
C GLN A 434 34.60 -3.01 20.81
N GLY A 435 34.08 -3.52 21.94
CA GLY A 435 32.91 -2.94 22.63
C GLY A 435 31.56 -3.40 22.07
N ASP A 436 30.58 -2.50 22.02
CA ASP A 436 29.21 -2.78 21.57
C ASP A 436 29.10 -2.76 20.04
N LEU A 437 29.55 -3.82 19.35
CA LEU A 437 29.54 -3.86 17.88
C LEU A 437 28.10 -3.67 17.30
N PRO A 438 27.88 -2.72 16.37
CA PRO A 438 26.61 -2.61 15.66
C PRO A 438 26.41 -3.78 14.71
N CYS A 439 25.18 -4.32 14.65
CA CYS A 439 24.83 -5.39 13.71
C CYS A 439 24.98 -4.94 12.23
N ALA A 440 25.13 -5.93 11.33
CA ALA A 440 25.23 -5.72 9.89
C ALA A 440 24.04 -4.91 9.36
N ARG A 441 24.30 -3.84 8.61
CA ARG A 441 23.28 -2.86 8.22
C ARG A 441 23.61 -2.09 6.95
N HIS A 442 22.60 -1.81 6.13
CA HIS A 442 22.67 -0.86 5.03
C HIS A 442 21.65 0.28 5.19
N SER A 443 21.81 1.37 4.43
CA SER A 443 20.92 2.54 4.46
C SER A 443 20.74 3.16 5.86
N HIS A 444 21.76 3.04 6.71
CA HIS A 444 21.95 3.84 7.91
C HIS A 444 22.61 5.18 7.53
N SER A 445 22.85 6.06 8.50
CA SER A 445 23.68 7.27 8.33
C SER A 445 24.87 7.26 9.28
N MET A 446 25.92 8.00 8.90
CA MET A 446 27.10 8.29 9.72
C MET A 446 27.35 9.79 9.78
N ALA A 447 27.90 10.26 10.89
CA ALA A 447 28.37 11.64 11.05
C ALA A 447 29.47 11.69 12.14
N ALA A 448 30.42 12.61 12.04
CA ALA A 448 31.54 12.74 12.97
C ALA A 448 31.44 14.00 13.84
N TYR A 449 31.78 13.88 15.12
CA TYR A 449 31.93 14.98 16.07
C TYR A 449 33.18 14.75 16.93
N GLY A 450 34.18 15.63 16.78
CA GLY A 450 35.48 15.45 17.43
C GLY A 450 36.17 14.15 17.00
N THR A 451 36.45 13.26 17.97
CA THR A 451 37.02 11.92 17.72
C THR A 451 35.97 10.82 17.57
N GLN A 452 34.68 11.14 17.71
CA GLN A 452 33.60 10.17 17.71
C GLN A 452 32.84 10.16 16.39
N ILE A 453 32.55 8.97 15.88
CA ILE A 453 31.71 8.73 14.72
C ILE A 453 30.42 8.07 15.19
N PHE A 454 29.29 8.71 14.89
CA PHE A 454 27.97 8.21 15.25
C PHE A 454 27.35 7.42 14.10
N VAL A 455 26.73 6.29 14.41
CA VAL A 455 25.91 5.48 13.49
C VAL A 455 24.48 5.43 14.04
N PHE A 456 23.49 5.80 13.22
CA PHE A 456 22.08 5.64 13.57
C PHE A 456 21.31 4.77 12.58
N GLY A 457 20.49 3.87 13.12
CA GLY A 457 19.45 3.15 12.38
C GLY A 457 19.96 2.30 11.22
N GLY A 458 19.18 2.24 10.13
CA GLY A 458 19.43 1.40 8.96
C GLY A 458 18.48 0.21 8.84
N TYR A 459 18.85 -0.77 8.01
CA TYR A 459 18.10 -2.00 7.78
C TYR A 459 19.06 -3.21 7.81
N ASP A 460 18.71 -4.24 8.58
CA ASP A 460 19.54 -5.45 8.84
C ASP A 460 19.22 -6.65 7.92
N GLY A 461 18.32 -6.47 6.95
CA GLY A 461 17.77 -7.53 6.11
C GLY A 461 16.35 -7.94 6.51
N GLN A 462 15.96 -7.75 7.78
CA GLN A 462 14.68 -8.18 8.34
C GLN A 462 13.81 -7.01 8.83
N LYS A 463 14.42 -5.98 9.43
CA LYS A 463 13.72 -4.85 10.06
C LYS A 463 14.49 -3.53 9.96
N ALA A 464 13.76 -2.44 10.13
CA ALA A 464 14.36 -1.12 10.33
C ALA A 464 14.94 -1.03 11.75
N LEU A 465 16.09 -0.37 11.87
CA LEU A 465 16.84 -0.21 13.11
C LEU A 465 16.65 1.21 13.67
N GLY A 466 16.70 1.36 14.99
CA GLY A 466 16.54 2.64 15.72
C GLY A 466 17.54 2.81 16.86
N ASP A 467 18.64 2.07 16.81
CA ASP A 467 19.76 2.17 17.73
C ASP A 467 20.77 3.23 17.28
N LEU A 468 21.40 3.88 18.27
CA LEU A 468 22.52 4.81 18.11
C LEU A 468 23.77 4.16 18.70
N TYR A 469 24.90 4.25 17.98
CA TYR A 469 26.22 3.92 18.51
C TYR A 469 27.17 5.08 18.27
N SER A 470 28.17 5.21 19.14
CA SER A 470 29.38 5.98 18.91
C SER A 470 30.58 5.05 18.70
N PHE A 471 31.54 5.48 17.90
CA PHE A 471 32.85 4.85 17.72
C PHE A 471 33.92 5.90 17.94
N ASP A 472 34.80 5.72 18.92
CA ASP A 472 35.94 6.64 19.10
C ASP A 472 37.16 6.15 18.31
N VAL A 473 37.65 7.00 17.41
CA VAL A 473 38.74 6.66 16.46
C VAL A 473 40.12 6.52 17.10
N LYS A 474 40.31 6.90 18.37
CA LYS A 474 41.58 6.75 19.10
C LYS A 474 41.63 5.44 19.89
N THR A 475 40.50 5.02 20.45
CA THR A 475 40.39 3.78 21.24
C THR A 475 39.97 2.56 20.42
N CYS A 476 39.36 2.77 19.25
CA CYS A 476 38.74 1.74 18.41
C CYS A 476 37.60 0.96 19.08
N ILE A 477 36.91 1.59 20.05
CA ILE A 477 35.79 1.03 20.79
C ILE A 477 34.46 1.57 20.24
N TRP A 478 33.52 0.68 19.94
CA TRP A 478 32.10 0.98 19.78
C TRP A 478 31.40 1.02 21.14
N LYS A 479 30.46 1.95 21.31
CA LYS A 479 29.60 2.08 22.48
C LYS A 479 28.15 2.27 22.03
N LYS A 480 27.22 1.50 22.60
CA LYS A 480 25.79 1.65 22.33
C LYS A 480 25.23 2.77 23.19
N GLU A 481 24.75 3.82 22.55
CA GLU A 481 24.40 5.05 23.27
C GLU A 481 23.03 4.98 23.92
N LYS A 482 23.02 5.08 25.25
CA LYS A 482 21.81 5.16 26.09
C LYS A 482 21.50 6.62 26.41
N MET A 483 20.97 7.32 25.41
CA MET A 483 20.60 8.74 25.52
C MET A 483 19.27 8.94 26.27
N ILE A 484 19.11 10.10 26.89
CA ILE A 484 17.93 10.49 27.68
C ILE A 484 16.90 11.18 26.78
N GLY A 485 15.63 11.13 27.16
CA GLY A 485 14.51 11.56 26.32
C GLY A 485 14.14 10.51 25.27
N ARG A 486 13.11 10.80 24.47
CA ARG A 486 12.56 9.83 23.51
C ARG A 486 13.46 9.73 22.26
N PRO A 487 14.03 8.57 21.90
CA PRO A 487 14.82 8.44 20.68
C PRO A 487 13.96 8.51 19.40
N PRO A 488 14.56 8.75 18.22
CA PRO A 488 13.85 8.68 16.94
C PRO A 488 13.33 7.27 16.68
N SER A 489 12.17 7.15 16.03
CA SER A 489 11.64 5.83 15.63
C SER A 489 12.55 5.11 14.63
N ALA A 490 12.65 3.79 14.74
CA ALA A 490 13.47 2.96 13.87
C ALA A 490 13.24 3.25 12.38
N LYS A 491 14.32 3.51 11.63
CA LYS A 491 14.26 4.00 10.25
C LYS A 491 15.54 3.77 9.43
N PHE A 492 15.37 3.72 8.11
CA PHE A 492 16.44 3.60 7.12
C PHE A 492 16.23 4.59 5.97
N SER A 493 17.30 4.91 5.22
CA SER A 493 17.31 5.95 4.18
C SER A 493 16.91 7.34 4.67
N HIS A 494 17.15 7.64 5.95
CA HIS A 494 17.09 8.99 6.52
C HIS A 494 18.40 9.74 6.18
N SER A 495 18.49 11.01 6.55
CA SER A 495 19.75 11.77 6.56
C SER A 495 20.14 12.11 8.00
N MET A 496 21.44 12.22 8.27
CA MET A 496 22.00 12.64 9.56
C MET A 496 23.08 13.70 9.35
N PHE A 497 23.16 14.68 10.25
CA PHE A 497 24.12 15.79 10.19
C PHE A 497 24.57 16.22 11.59
N ILE A 498 25.66 16.97 11.68
CA ILE A 498 26.08 17.68 12.90
C ILE A 498 25.90 19.18 12.66
N TYR A 499 25.31 19.89 13.63
CA TYR A 499 25.25 21.35 13.67
C TYR A 499 25.62 21.83 15.08
N LYS A 500 26.78 22.50 15.20
CA LYS A 500 27.44 22.78 16.48
C LYS A 500 27.53 21.50 17.33
N LYS A 501 26.89 21.47 18.50
CA LYS A 501 26.82 20.33 19.43
C LYS A 501 25.62 19.39 19.23
N TYR A 502 24.82 19.60 18.19
CA TYR A 502 23.61 18.81 17.93
C TYR A 502 23.82 17.82 16.79
N LEU A 503 23.54 16.54 17.04
CA LEU A 503 23.37 15.52 16.02
C LEU A 503 21.91 15.51 15.59
N GLY A 504 21.64 15.80 14.32
CA GLY A 504 20.30 15.88 13.75
C GLY A 504 19.97 14.74 12.81
N ILE A 505 18.75 14.22 12.91
CA ILE A 505 18.20 13.14 12.06
C ILE A 505 16.86 13.59 11.48
N ILE A 506 16.70 13.43 10.16
CA ILE A 506 15.50 13.83 9.41
C ILE A 506 15.15 12.83 8.30
N GLY A 507 13.86 12.67 8.02
CA GLY A 507 13.34 11.86 6.91
C GLY A 507 13.46 10.35 7.08
N GLY A 508 13.53 9.64 5.94
CA GLY A 508 13.66 8.19 5.84
C GLY A 508 12.35 7.39 5.93
N CYS A 509 12.47 6.08 5.78
CA CYS A 509 11.38 5.11 5.87
C CYS A 509 11.37 4.44 7.25
N PRO A 510 10.19 4.20 7.88
CA PRO A 510 8.85 4.48 7.37
C PRO A 510 8.47 5.97 7.42
N VAL A 511 7.81 6.44 6.37
CA VAL A 511 7.35 7.83 6.24
C VAL A 511 6.07 8.04 7.04
N SER A 512 6.05 9.02 7.94
CA SER A 512 4.83 9.48 8.62
C SER A 512 4.03 10.43 7.74
N GLN A 513 2.71 10.25 7.67
CA GLN A 513 1.83 11.18 6.96
C GLN A 513 1.68 12.50 7.74
N HIS A 514 1.57 13.60 7.00
CA HIS A 514 1.24 14.96 7.44
C HIS A 514 2.25 15.77 8.28
N ASN A 515 3.37 15.19 8.76
CA ASN A 515 4.49 15.99 9.30
C ASN A 515 5.83 15.25 9.22
N GLN A 516 6.90 16.02 8.95
CA GLN A 516 8.29 15.59 9.09
C GLN A 516 8.84 16.12 10.42
N ARG A 517 9.51 15.25 11.19
CA ARG A 517 9.97 15.55 12.56
C ARG A 517 11.49 15.51 12.61
N LEU A 518 12.12 16.65 12.85
CA LEU A 518 13.55 16.75 13.11
C LEU A 518 13.82 16.26 14.53
N SER A 519 14.64 15.22 14.65
CA SER A 519 15.11 14.72 15.95
C SER A 519 16.53 15.24 16.16
N LEU A 520 16.78 15.96 17.26
CA LEU A 520 18.10 16.46 17.63
C LEU A 520 18.57 15.88 18.95
N LEU A 521 19.76 15.30 18.95
CA LEU A 521 20.48 14.90 20.16
C LEU A 521 21.49 16.00 20.51
N ASN A 522 21.40 16.57 21.71
CA ASN A 522 22.50 17.34 22.27
C ASN A 522 23.62 16.36 22.68
N LEU A 523 24.80 16.50 22.08
CA LEU A 523 25.95 15.61 22.34
C LEU A 523 26.67 15.91 23.66
N GLU A 524 26.41 17.05 24.30
CA GLU A 524 26.93 17.38 25.64
C GLU A 524 25.99 16.89 26.75
N SER A 525 24.69 17.15 26.62
CA SER A 525 23.70 16.80 27.65
C SER A 525 23.03 15.43 27.43
N HIS A 526 23.45 14.69 26.40
CA HIS A 526 22.93 13.37 26.03
C HIS A 526 21.40 13.28 25.89
N TRP A 527 20.73 14.39 25.51
CA TRP A 527 19.26 14.51 25.51
C TRP A 527 18.66 14.67 24.11
N TRP A 528 17.57 13.95 23.83
CA TRP A 528 16.79 14.02 22.59
C TRP A 528 15.67 15.09 22.62
N ASN A 529 15.88 16.17 21.87
CA ASN A 529 14.87 17.15 21.50
C ASN A 529 14.23 16.80 20.15
N HIS A 530 13.00 17.27 19.94
CA HIS A 530 12.23 17.00 18.72
C HIS A 530 11.44 18.22 18.28
N ILE A 531 11.50 18.53 17.00
CA ILE A 531 10.94 19.75 16.43
C ILE A 531 10.08 19.40 15.22
N SER A 532 8.89 19.99 15.17
CA SER A 532 7.96 19.88 14.04
C SER A 532 8.44 20.79 12.91
N ILE A 533 8.49 20.26 11.69
CA ILE A 533 8.80 21.07 10.50
C ILE A 533 7.51 21.30 9.74
N SER A 534 6.95 22.50 9.89
CA SER A 534 5.81 22.99 9.11
C SER A 534 6.23 23.13 7.64
N PHE A 535 5.79 22.21 6.79
CA PHE A 535 6.37 22.01 5.47
C PHE A 535 5.57 22.65 4.33
N ILE A 536 6.25 23.35 3.42
CA ILE A 536 5.66 23.87 2.18
C ILE A 536 5.72 22.80 1.07
N GLY A 537 4.67 21.99 0.96
CA GLY A 537 4.48 21.03 -0.14
C GLY A 537 4.46 19.56 0.30
N GLU A 538 5.07 18.68 -0.50
CA GLU A 538 4.79 17.24 -0.45
C GLU A 538 6.05 16.33 -0.29
N CYS A 539 7.14 16.85 0.27
CA CYS A 539 8.46 16.20 0.29
C CYS A 539 8.55 14.96 1.20
N LEU A 540 9.31 13.96 0.73
CA LEU A 540 9.44 12.65 1.39
C LEU A 540 10.71 12.52 2.25
N PHE A 541 11.81 13.18 1.84
CA PHE A 541 13.14 13.08 2.49
C PHE A 541 13.62 11.64 2.71
N VAL A 542 13.37 10.77 1.73
CA VAL A 542 13.86 9.38 1.69
C VAL A 542 15.06 9.32 0.75
N ARG A 543 16.25 8.94 1.22
CA ARG A 543 17.51 8.93 0.41
C ARG A 543 17.90 10.31 -0.14
N CYS A 544 17.54 11.38 0.57
CA CYS A 544 18.08 12.73 0.36
C CYS A 544 19.46 12.89 1.00
N THR A 545 20.14 13.97 0.67
CA THR A 545 21.33 14.44 1.40
C THR A 545 20.99 15.65 2.26
N ALA A 546 21.72 15.80 3.37
CA ALA A 546 21.58 16.88 4.34
C ALA A 546 22.95 17.53 4.52
N ASN A 547 23.08 18.80 4.16
CA ASN A 547 24.32 19.56 4.25
C ASN A 547 24.10 20.78 5.15
N ILE A 548 25.07 21.10 6.01
CA ILE A 548 25.05 22.35 6.78
C ILE A 548 25.86 23.39 6.02
N VAL A 549 25.22 24.50 5.69
CA VAL A 549 25.86 25.69 5.14
C VAL A 549 25.62 26.83 6.12
N ASP A 550 26.66 27.12 6.90
CA ASP A 550 26.70 28.06 8.02
C ASP A 550 25.58 27.85 9.04
N THR A 551 24.42 28.48 8.87
CA THR A 551 23.26 28.35 9.77
C THR A 551 22.08 27.58 9.16
N ASP A 552 22.16 27.20 7.89
CA ASP A 552 21.09 26.57 7.14
C ASP A 552 21.36 25.08 6.91
N LEU A 553 20.33 24.27 7.15
CA LEU A 553 20.25 22.89 6.70
C LEU A 553 19.72 22.86 5.27
N ILE A 554 20.58 22.49 4.33
CA ILE A 554 20.28 22.34 2.91
C ILE A 554 19.96 20.87 2.62
N MET A 555 18.68 20.60 2.36
CA MET A 555 18.15 19.27 2.03
C MET A 555 18.03 19.13 0.51
N ILE A 556 18.67 18.13 -0.08
CA ILE A 556 18.76 17.96 -1.54
C ILE A 556 18.22 16.60 -1.96
N GLY A 557 17.28 16.63 -2.92
CA GLY A 557 16.71 15.45 -3.57
C GLY A 557 16.06 14.47 -2.58
N GLY A 558 16.26 13.18 -2.82
CA GLY A 558 15.54 12.08 -2.21
C GLY A 558 14.15 11.88 -2.83
N GLY A 559 13.48 10.80 -2.45
CA GLY A 559 12.18 10.40 -2.97
C GLY A 559 11.91 8.90 -2.85
N ALA A 560 10.82 8.44 -3.46
CA ALA A 560 10.46 7.03 -3.53
C ALA A 560 9.89 6.66 -4.91
N ALA A 561 10.23 5.45 -5.38
CA ALA A 561 9.51 4.78 -6.46
C ALA A 561 8.40 3.92 -5.85
N CYS A 562 7.18 4.04 -6.36
CA CYS A 562 6.09 3.10 -6.10
C CYS A 562 5.53 2.62 -7.44
N TYR A 563 5.40 1.31 -7.61
CA TYR A 563 4.92 0.70 -8.86
C TYR A 563 3.53 1.20 -9.31
N ALA A 564 2.69 1.65 -8.36
CA ALA A 564 1.35 2.19 -8.64
C ALA A 564 1.31 3.71 -8.92
N PHE A 565 2.28 4.48 -8.42
CA PHE A 565 2.25 5.96 -8.47
C PHE A 565 3.41 6.57 -9.27
N GLY A 566 4.38 5.75 -9.68
CA GLY A 566 5.60 6.17 -10.35
C GLY A 566 6.70 6.61 -9.37
N THR A 567 7.61 7.42 -9.88
CA THR A 567 8.75 7.97 -9.16
C THR A 567 8.42 9.38 -8.68
N LYS A 568 8.45 9.60 -7.36
CA LYS A 568 8.27 10.92 -6.74
C LYS A 568 9.57 11.34 -6.04
N PHE A 569 10.10 12.49 -6.44
CA PHE A 569 11.24 13.14 -5.79
C PHE A 569 10.79 14.17 -4.74
N SER A 570 11.73 14.64 -3.92
CA SER A 570 11.56 15.79 -3.04
C SER A 570 12.31 16.99 -3.64
N GLU A 571 11.75 18.18 -3.49
CA GLU A 571 12.36 19.42 -3.97
C GLU A 571 13.49 19.87 -3.03
N PRO A 572 14.49 20.62 -3.52
CA PRO A 572 15.53 21.19 -2.66
C PRO A 572 14.92 22.24 -1.71
N VAL A 573 15.22 22.13 -0.42
CA VAL A 573 14.76 23.08 0.61
C VAL A 573 15.88 23.49 1.56
N LYS A 574 15.73 24.69 2.12
CA LYS A 574 16.61 25.32 3.10
C LYS A 574 15.82 25.53 4.40
N ILE A 575 16.41 25.10 5.52
CA ILE A 575 15.81 25.15 6.85
C ILE A 575 16.78 25.87 7.78
N ASN A 576 16.40 27.06 8.24
CA ASN A 576 17.26 27.89 9.07
C ASN A 576 17.30 27.36 10.52
N LEU A 577 18.51 27.12 11.05
CA LEU A 577 18.75 26.56 12.39
C LEU A 577 19.16 27.61 13.44
N LEU A 578 19.11 28.92 13.15
CA LEU A 578 19.31 29.96 14.17
C LEU A 578 18.22 29.99 15.27
N PRO A 579 16.91 29.95 14.95
CA PRO A 579 15.85 30.00 15.97
C PRO A 579 15.98 28.85 16.98
N LEU A 580 16.44 27.70 16.50
CA LEU A 580 16.62 26.48 17.25
C LEU A 580 17.63 26.62 18.40
N ILE A 581 18.74 27.31 18.16
CA ILE A 581 19.76 27.57 19.18
C ILE A 581 19.18 28.48 20.25
N SER A 582 18.67 29.65 19.84
CA SER A 582 18.11 30.64 20.76
C SER A 582 16.98 30.07 21.62
N LEU A 583 16.12 29.21 21.07
CA LEU A 583 15.02 28.64 21.83
C LEU A 583 15.47 27.57 22.82
N ILE A 584 16.35 26.64 22.39
CA ILE A 584 16.85 25.57 23.29
C ILE A 584 17.69 26.17 24.42
N GLU A 585 18.55 27.15 24.13
CA GLU A 585 19.36 27.84 25.15
C GLU A 585 18.47 28.68 26.10
N SER A 586 17.41 29.34 25.60
CA SER A 586 16.43 30.02 26.48
C SER A 586 15.64 29.07 27.39
N SER A 587 15.30 27.86 26.91
CA SER A 587 14.63 26.85 27.73
C SER A 587 15.55 26.24 28.80
N MET A 588 16.86 26.26 28.57
CA MET A 588 17.85 25.81 29.56
C MET A 588 17.97 26.81 30.71
N HIS A 589 18.02 28.12 30.46
CA HIS A 589 18.02 29.12 31.55
C HIS A 589 16.76 29.07 32.42
N LEU A 590 15.57 28.88 31.83
CA LEU A 590 14.34 28.63 32.60
C LEU A 590 14.41 27.35 33.46
N HIS A 591 15.24 26.37 33.08
CA HIS A 591 15.47 25.18 33.89
C HIS A 591 16.55 25.39 34.96
N GLU A 592 17.59 26.17 34.68
CA GLU A 592 18.62 26.58 35.65
C GLU A 592 18.04 27.48 36.75
N GLU A 593 17.16 28.43 36.43
CA GLU A 593 16.46 29.26 37.43
C GLU A 593 15.54 28.42 38.33
N ASN A 594 14.79 27.46 37.77
CA ASN A 594 13.96 26.55 38.56
C ASN A 594 14.79 25.57 39.40
N MET A 595 15.94 25.08 38.89
CA MET A 595 16.89 24.30 39.69
C MET A 595 17.51 25.15 40.81
N HIS A 596 17.79 26.43 40.56
CA HIS A 596 18.27 27.34 41.61
C HIS A 596 17.22 27.63 42.70
N ALA A 597 15.92 27.63 42.37
CA ALA A 597 14.85 27.69 43.36
C ALA A 597 14.76 26.39 44.19
N ILE A 598 14.77 25.23 43.53
CA ILE A 598 14.71 23.91 44.20
C ILE A 598 15.93 23.69 45.12
N CYS A 599 17.13 24.05 44.66
CA CYS A 599 18.36 24.00 45.47
C CYS A 599 18.46 25.10 46.56
N GLN A 600 17.48 26.00 46.69
CA GLN A 600 17.31 26.84 47.89
C GLN A 600 16.42 26.16 48.93
N GLU A 601 15.38 25.41 48.55
CA GLU A 601 14.55 24.67 49.50
C GLU A 601 15.29 23.46 50.09
N GLU A 602 16.02 22.70 49.28
CA GLU A 602 16.81 21.53 49.73
C GLU A 602 17.92 21.88 50.74
N LYS A 603 18.34 23.16 50.82
CA LYS A 603 19.33 23.62 51.81
C LYS A 603 18.78 23.76 53.23
N THR A 604 17.51 23.46 53.47
CA THR A 604 16.85 23.64 54.79
C THR A 604 16.42 22.34 55.48
N MET A 605 16.66 21.17 54.88
CA MET A 605 16.35 19.86 55.47
C MET A 605 17.49 18.84 55.29
N GLY A 606 18.72 19.24 55.65
CA GLY A 606 19.93 18.46 55.35
C GLY A 606 20.87 18.14 56.52
N GLU A 607 20.66 18.66 57.75
CA GLU A 607 21.67 18.53 58.80
C GLU A 607 21.10 18.48 60.22
N MET A 608 21.01 17.27 60.79
CA MET A 608 21.70 16.89 62.05
C MET A 608 21.26 15.51 62.54
N ASN A 609 22.23 14.60 62.76
CA ASN A 609 22.03 13.45 63.64
C ASN A 609 23.34 12.96 64.29
N VAL A 610 23.97 13.82 65.10
CA VAL A 610 24.81 13.36 66.23
C VAL A 610 24.62 14.34 67.40
N SER A 611 24.06 13.87 68.51
CA SER A 611 24.34 14.47 69.82
C SER A 611 24.40 13.38 70.89
N PHE A 612 25.49 13.36 71.65
CA PHE A 612 25.74 12.37 72.69
C PHE A 612 25.66 13.08 74.05
N CYS A 613 24.49 13.06 74.69
CA CYS A 613 24.36 13.28 76.13
C CYS A 613 22.95 12.96 76.63
N SER A 614 22.82 11.91 77.44
CA SER A 614 21.66 11.64 78.31
C SER A 614 21.96 12.14 79.74
N PRO A 615 20.98 12.17 80.67
CA PRO A 615 19.51 12.16 80.49
C PRO A 615 18.79 13.25 81.34
N GLN A 616 17.46 13.41 81.20
CA GLN A 616 16.46 13.12 82.26
C GLN A 616 15.02 13.62 81.99
N ASN A 617 14.05 12.77 82.34
CA ASN A 617 12.74 13.04 82.98
C ASN A 617 11.70 13.99 82.32
N ALA A 618 10.77 13.36 81.58
CA ALA A 618 9.30 13.32 81.80
C ALA A 618 8.51 14.53 82.37
N VAL A 619 7.34 14.81 81.74
CA VAL A 619 5.97 14.86 82.34
C VAL A 619 4.91 15.23 81.27
N GLU A 620 3.66 14.77 81.41
CA GLU A 620 2.48 15.07 80.56
C GLU A 620 1.61 16.24 81.15
N PRO A 621 0.34 16.50 80.72
CA PRO A 621 -0.11 17.12 79.47
C PRO A 621 -0.90 18.45 79.74
N VAL A 622 -2.17 18.58 79.26
CA VAL A 622 -3.23 19.59 79.60
C VAL A 622 -3.19 20.96 78.87
N THR A 623 -4.28 21.62 78.43
CA THR A 623 -5.59 21.26 77.78
C THR A 623 -6.29 22.53 77.18
N ASN A 624 -7.39 22.33 76.42
CA ASN A 624 -8.66 23.13 76.40
C ASN A 624 -8.88 24.40 75.54
N GLY A 625 -10.15 24.56 75.11
CA GLY A 625 -10.79 25.78 74.55
C GLY A 625 -11.05 25.76 73.03
N SER A 626 -12.22 25.46 72.44
CA SER A 626 -13.63 25.23 72.86
C SER A 626 -14.61 26.43 72.87
N CYS A 627 -15.36 26.61 71.76
CA CYS A 627 -16.83 26.82 71.65
C CYS A 627 -17.22 26.80 70.14
N HIS A 628 -18.28 26.18 69.60
CA HIS A 628 -19.70 25.97 69.99
C HIS A 628 -20.54 27.27 69.98
N GLN A 629 -21.81 27.32 69.53
CA GLN A 629 -22.85 26.29 69.25
C GLN A 629 -23.53 26.48 67.86
N ASN A 630 -23.94 25.45 67.12
CA ASN A 630 -25.24 24.71 67.09
C ASN A 630 -26.44 25.56 66.57
N SER A 631 -27.55 25.04 66.04
CA SER A 631 -28.12 23.69 65.76
C SER A 631 -29.25 23.87 64.71
N GLU A 632 -29.88 22.91 64.02
CA GLU A 632 -29.78 21.47 63.67
C GLU A 632 -30.68 21.31 62.40
N GLY A 633 -31.01 20.19 61.74
CA GLY A 633 -30.96 18.72 61.85
C GLY A 633 -32.00 18.19 60.80
N VAL A 634 -32.29 16.92 60.48
CA VAL A 634 -31.86 15.52 60.75
C VAL A 634 -32.28 14.76 59.43
N ASP A 635 -31.91 13.56 59.00
CA ASP A 635 -31.52 12.31 59.66
C ASP A 635 -30.70 11.34 58.75
N SER A 636 -30.01 10.40 59.41
CA SER A 636 -29.46 9.07 59.05
C SER A 636 -28.94 8.68 57.64
N GLY A 637 -27.80 7.95 57.63
CA GLY A 637 -27.32 7.14 56.50
C GLY A 637 -25.79 6.93 56.47
N ILE A 638 -25.29 5.71 56.73
CA ILE A 638 -23.84 5.42 56.86
C ILE A 638 -23.29 4.54 55.73
N ALA A 639 -22.21 5.05 55.09
CA ALA A 639 -21.13 4.37 54.35
C ALA A 639 -21.44 3.35 53.22
N ARG A 640 -20.81 3.57 52.06
CA ARG A 640 -19.57 2.84 51.69
C ARG A 640 -18.85 3.43 50.46
N SER A 641 -17.56 3.12 50.35
CA SER A 641 -16.68 3.52 49.24
C SER A 641 -17.11 2.92 47.89
N GLN A 642 -16.98 3.68 46.81
CA GLN A 642 -17.09 3.15 45.45
C GLN A 642 -16.02 2.08 45.22
N MET A 643 -16.43 0.87 44.84
CA MET A 643 -15.50 -0.17 44.40
C MET A 643 -15.04 0.12 42.98
N VAL A 644 -13.74 0.32 42.78
CA VAL A 644 -13.14 0.28 41.44
C VAL A 644 -13.27 -1.15 40.92
N ALA A 645 -13.85 -1.31 39.73
CA ALA A 645 -13.99 -2.62 39.10
C ALA A 645 -12.60 -3.16 38.70
N SER A 646 -12.04 -4.03 39.54
CA SER A 646 -10.79 -4.74 39.26
C SER A 646 -10.92 -5.49 37.94
N HIS A 647 -10.07 -5.16 36.97
CA HIS A 647 -9.94 -5.94 35.74
C HIS A 647 -8.95 -7.08 36.00
N TRP A 648 -9.04 -8.18 35.24
CA TRP A 648 -8.26 -9.39 35.51
C TRP A 648 -7.47 -9.88 34.30
N VAL A 649 -6.30 -10.47 34.58
CA VAL A 649 -5.45 -11.19 33.64
C VAL A 649 -5.14 -12.59 34.16
N LEU A 650 -4.96 -13.56 33.24
CA LEU A 650 -4.28 -14.82 33.52
C LEU A 650 -2.82 -14.68 33.12
N ARG A 651 -1.91 -14.72 34.09
CA ARG A 651 -0.46 -14.78 33.92
C ARG A 651 -0.01 -16.22 33.78
N LEU A 652 0.86 -16.51 32.80
CA LEU A 652 1.56 -17.79 32.69
C LEU A 652 2.83 -17.69 31.85
N LYS A 653 3.69 -18.71 31.96
CA LYS A 653 4.99 -18.76 31.29
C LYS A 653 4.87 -18.71 29.77
N LYS A 654 5.76 -17.94 29.15
CA LYS A 654 5.79 -17.63 27.70
C LYS A 654 5.86 -18.85 26.78
N LYS A 655 6.41 -19.97 27.26
CA LYS A 655 6.42 -21.26 26.55
C LYS A 655 5.00 -21.79 26.27
N ASP A 656 4.08 -21.66 27.24
CA ASP A 656 2.71 -22.18 27.17
C ASP A 656 1.71 -21.11 26.68
N ALA A 657 2.12 -19.84 26.67
CA ALA A 657 1.30 -18.68 26.29
C ALA A 657 0.57 -18.81 24.95
N LYS A 658 1.11 -19.54 23.96
CA LYS A 658 0.37 -19.81 22.71
C LYS A 658 -0.82 -20.75 22.95
N MET A 659 -0.60 -21.86 23.66
CA MET A 659 -1.63 -22.85 23.98
C MET A 659 -2.73 -22.23 24.82
N ALA A 660 -2.36 -21.54 25.91
CA ALA A 660 -3.32 -20.88 26.79
C ALA A 660 -4.15 -19.82 26.05
N LYS A 661 -3.52 -19.01 25.19
CA LYS A 661 -4.23 -18.03 24.34
C LYS A 661 -5.25 -18.67 23.42
N ASP A 662 -4.89 -19.78 22.76
CA ASP A 662 -5.80 -20.47 21.85
C ASP A 662 -6.92 -21.21 22.61
N MET A 663 -6.67 -21.71 23.83
CA MET A 663 -7.71 -22.23 24.74
C MET A 663 -8.66 -21.13 25.23
N LEU A 664 -8.14 -20.05 25.83
CA LEU A 664 -8.93 -18.90 26.31
C LEU A 664 -9.79 -18.30 25.18
N LYS A 665 -9.27 -18.28 23.95
CA LYS A 665 -9.97 -17.82 22.75
C LYS A 665 -11.00 -18.83 22.21
N LYS A 666 -10.78 -20.14 22.38
CA LYS A 666 -11.73 -21.21 22.02
C LYS A 666 -12.97 -21.18 22.91
N PHE A 667 -12.79 -21.04 24.23
CA PHE A 667 -13.88 -21.10 25.22
C PHE A 667 -14.48 -19.71 25.58
N GLY A 668 -14.06 -18.63 24.92
CA GLY A 668 -14.61 -17.28 25.14
C GLY A 668 -14.15 -16.60 26.45
N TRP A 669 -13.10 -17.14 27.07
CA TRP A 669 -12.49 -16.65 28.30
C TRP A 669 -11.54 -15.46 28.10
N LEU A 670 -11.02 -15.27 26.89
CA LEU A 670 -10.15 -14.14 26.53
C LEU A 670 -10.97 -12.86 26.29
N ASP A 671 -10.67 -11.80 27.02
CA ASP A 671 -11.22 -10.46 26.77
C ASP A 671 -10.54 -9.84 25.53
N LEU A 672 -11.32 -9.67 24.46
CA LEU A 672 -10.86 -9.14 23.18
C LEU A 672 -10.85 -7.59 23.11
N GLY A 673 -11.29 -6.90 24.17
CA GLY A 673 -11.27 -5.43 24.27
C GLY A 673 -9.92 -4.85 24.70
N ARG A 674 -9.16 -5.60 25.51
CA ARG A 674 -7.82 -5.27 26.02
C ARG A 674 -6.70 -5.97 25.22
N LYS A 675 -5.45 -5.57 25.45
CA LYS A 675 -4.25 -6.25 24.92
C LYS A 675 -3.66 -7.19 25.98
N ALA A 676 -3.23 -8.38 25.55
CA ALA A 676 -2.25 -9.17 26.29
C ALA A 676 -0.88 -8.47 26.29
N HIS A 677 -0.13 -8.62 27.38
CA HIS A 677 1.17 -8.00 27.61
C HIS A 677 2.10 -8.97 28.36
N SER A 678 3.40 -8.70 28.39
CA SER A 678 4.35 -9.39 29.28
C SER A 678 4.61 -8.57 30.54
N GLN A 679 5.00 -9.22 31.64
CA GLN A 679 5.66 -8.52 32.76
C GLN A 679 7.13 -8.21 32.41
N GLU A 680 7.79 -7.44 33.27
CA GLU A 680 9.05 -6.72 32.96
C GLU A 680 10.20 -7.66 32.55
N ASP A 681 10.31 -8.84 33.18
CA ASP A 681 11.34 -9.84 32.85
C ASP A 681 11.10 -10.61 31.53
N GLY A 682 9.93 -10.45 30.90
CA GLY A 682 9.61 -11.07 29.60
C GLY A 682 9.43 -12.60 29.59
N GLU A 683 9.63 -13.28 30.72
CA GLU A 683 9.38 -14.71 30.96
C GLU A 683 7.88 -15.06 31.02
N ASP A 684 7.07 -14.18 31.62
CA ASP A 684 5.63 -14.36 31.83
C ASP A 684 4.78 -13.47 30.91
N ILE A 685 3.63 -14.01 30.47
CA ILE A 685 2.64 -13.31 29.64
C ILE A 685 1.28 -13.29 30.33
N CYS A 686 0.72 -12.09 30.45
CA CYS A 686 -0.59 -11.78 31.00
C CYS A 686 -1.63 -11.66 29.89
N PHE A 687 -2.66 -12.51 29.91
CA PHE A 687 -3.81 -12.46 29.01
C PHE A 687 -5.01 -11.83 29.71
N PRO A 688 -5.61 -10.74 29.19
CA PRO A 688 -6.83 -10.19 29.77
C PRO A 688 -7.97 -11.20 29.66
N VAL A 689 -8.62 -11.52 30.78
CA VAL A 689 -9.67 -12.54 30.86
C VAL A 689 -11.01 -11.96 31.29
N THR A 690 -12.07 -12.70 31.02
CA THR A 690 -13.45 -12.36 31.42
C THR A 690 -13.73 -12.81 32.85
N GLU A 691 -14.66 -12.12 33.54
CA GLU A 691 -15.02 -12.43 34.92
C GLU A 691 -15.55 -13.87 35.08
N ASN A 692 -16.29 -14.36 34.09
CA ASN A 692 -16.76 -15.75 34.04
C ASN A 692 -15.60 -16.76 34.12
N PHE A 693 -14.47 -16.48 33.49
CA PHE A 693 -13.28 -17.33 33.58
C PHE A 693 -12.63 -17.23 34.96
N ARG A 694 -12.53 -16.02 35.54
CA ARG A 694 -12.00 -15.83 36.90
C ARG A 694 -12.77 -16.66 37.93
N VAL A 695 -14.09 -16.66 37.86
CA VAL A 695 -14.94 -17.45 38.76
C VAL A 695 -14.66 -18.95 38.59
N LEU A 696 -14.65 -19.47 37.36
CA LEU A 696 -14.39 -20.89 37.08
C LEU A 696 -12.98 -21.34 37.51
N PHE A 697 -11.96 -20.52 37.23
CA PHE A 697 -10.57 -20.82 37.57
C PHE A 697 -10.35 -20.85 39.08
N ASN A 698 -10.86 -19.85 39.81
CA ASN A 698 -10.74 -19.78 41.27
C ASN A 698 -11.57 -20.87 41.98
N GLN A 699 -12.75 -21.23 41.45
CA GLN A 699 -13.52 -22.38 41.93
C GLN A 699 -12.73 -23.69 41.79
N ARG A 700 -12.05 -23.91 40.66
CA ARG A 700 -11.24 -25.12 40.44
C ARG A 700 -9.98 -25.16 41.30
N ASN A 701 -9.29 -24.03 41.48
CA ASN A 701 -8.05 -23.95 42.26
C ASN A 701 -8.27 -24.21 43.76
N ASN A 702 -9.50 -24.01 44.26
CA ASN A 702 -9.86 -24.26 45.66
C ASN A 702 -10.35 -25.69 45.96
N LEU A 703 -10.65 -26.53 44.94
CA LEU A 703 -11.06 -27.93 45.14
C LEU A 703 -9.92 -28.91 44.85
N GLY A 704 -9.06 -29.08 45.86
CA GLY A 704 -7.96 -30.05 45.81
C GLY A 704 -8.42 -31.51 45.98
N GLY A 705 -8.62 -32.20 44.85
CA GLY A 705 -8.50 -33.66 44.73
C GLY A 705 -9.79 -34.51 44.70
N VAL A 706 -9.88 -35.35 43.65
CA VAL A 706 -10.66 -36.62 43.54
C VAL A 706 -12.21 -36.48 43.54
N SER A 707 -13.02 -37.27 42.80
CA SER A 707 -12.77 -38.34 41.80
C SER A 707 -13.47 -38.07 40.46
N GLU A 708 -13.31 -38.99 39.50
CA GLU A 708 -14.11 -39.07 38.26
C GLU A 708 -15.54 -39.56 38.52
N SER A 709 -16.51 -39.15 37.68
CA SER A 709 -17.62 -40.00 37.19
C SER A 709 -18.55 -39.30 36.17
N VAL A 710 -18.85 -40.00 35.06
CA VAL A 710 -19.95 -39.80 34.08
C VAL A 710 -19.97 -38.52 33.22
N CYS A 711 -20.08 -38.71 31.90
CA CYS A 711 -19.88 -37.72 30.84
C CYS A 711 -20.91 -36.57 30.76
N GLN A 712 -20.43 -35.36 30.42
CA GLN A 712 -21.19 -34.33 29.70
C GLN A 712 -20.26 -33.62 28.69
N SER A 713 -20.40 -33.97 27.40
CA SER A 713 -19.35 -33.84 26.37
C SER A 713 -18.71 -32.45 26.17
N GLU A 714 -19.42 -31.35 26.40
CA GLU A 714 -18.82 -29.99 26.35
C GLU A 714 -18.23 -29.52 27.70
N LYS A 715 -18.75 -30.01 28.84
CA LYS A 715 -18.17 -29.73 30.17
C LYS A 715 -16.82 -30.43 30.31
N ASP A 716 -16.69 -31.65 29.80
CA ASP A 716 -15.45 -32.42 29.91
C ASP A 716 -14.29 -31.71 29.18
N THR A 717 -14.52 -31.18 27.97
CA THR A 717 -13.50 -30.40 27.25
C THR A 717 -13.17 -29.07 27.91
N CYS A 718 -14.15 -28.44 28.57
CA CYS A 718 -13.98 -27.22 29.36
C CYS A 718 -13.11 -27.49 30.61
N MET A 719 -13.40 -28.56 31.35
CA MET A 719 -12.66 -28.95 32.55
C MET A 719 -11.24 -29.43 32.25
N ILE A 720 -11.03 -30.16 31.14
CA ILE A 720 -9.69 -30.53 30.66
C ILE A 720 -8.87 -29.28 30.36
N ALA A 721 -9.43 -28.27 29.69
CA ALA A 721 -8.73 -27.02 29.42
C ALA A 721 -8.41 -26.21 30.70
N LEU A 722 -9.30 -26.22 31.69
CA LEU A 722 -9.05 -25.61 33.01
C LEU A 722 -7.92 -26.34 33.76
N ASN A 723 -7.90 -27.67 33.78
CA ASN A 723 -6.83 -28.45 34.40
C ASN A 723 -5.47 -28.16 33.73
N ILE A 724 -5.39 -28.17 32.39
CA ILE A 724 -4.15 -27.89 31.67
C ILE A 724 -3.64 -26.47 31.95
N LEU A 725 -4.52 -25.47 32.09
CA LEU A 725 -4.10 -24.12 32.48
C LEU A 725 -3.52 -24.07 33.90
N ILE A 726 -4.05 -24.86 34.85
CA ILE A 726 -3.51 -24.97 36.22
C ILE A 726 -2.18 -25.74 36.23
N GLU A 727 -2.06 -26.81 35.44
CA GLU A 727 -0.81 -27.55 35.23
C GLU A 727 0.31 -26.69 34.59
N CYS A 728 -0.05 -25.63 33.85
CA CYS A 728 0.89 -24.62 33.33
C CYS A 728 1.27 -23.54 34.37
N GLU A 729 1.01 -23.77 35.67
CA GLU A 729 1.28 -22.84 36.78
C GLU A 729 0.57 -21.46 36.62
N ALA A 730 -0.53 -21.40 35.85
CA ALA A 730 -1.17 -20.14 35.52
C ALA A 730 -1.80 -19.50 36.77
N THR A 731 -1.69 -18.17 36.89
CA THR A 731 -2.16 -17.41 38.05
C THR A 731 -3.00 -16.22 37.62
N ILE A 732 -4.14 -15.98 38.31
CA ILE A 732 -5.00 -14.83 38.02
C ILE A 732 -4.57 -13.64 38.87
N LEU A 733 -4.31 -12.51 38.21
CA LEU A 733 -3.91 -11.24 38.83
C LEU A 733 -4.87 -10.12 38.44
N ALA A 734 -4.96 -9.09 39.29
CA ALA A 734 -5.59 -7.84 38.92
C ALA A 734 -4.73 -7.08 37.90
N ASP A 735 -5.38 -6.37 36.98
CA ASP A 735 -4.78 -5.67 35.84
C ASP A 735 -5.21 -4.20 35.86
N GLU A 736 -4.24 -3.30 36.10
CA GLU A 736 -4.48 -1.85 36.15
C GLU A 736 -4.28 -1.18 34.76
N ILE A 737 -3.78 -1.92 33.75
CA ILE A 737 -3.25 -1.34 32.50
C ILE A 737 -4.27 -1.41 31.35
N VAL A 738 -5.38 -0.66 31.48
CA VAL A 738 -6.52 -0.70 30.55
C VAL A 738 -6.25 0.07 29.22
N LYS A 739 -5.48 -0.54 28.31
CA LYS A 739 -5.25 -0.02 26.94
C LYS A 739 -6.30 -0.51 25.93
N VAL A 740 -7.37 0.29 25.73
CA VAL A 740 -8.52 0.01 24.84
C VAL A 740 -8.21 0.27 23.36
N LYS A 741 -8.83 -0.51 22.45
CA LYS A 741 -8.64 -0.42 20.99
C LYS A 741 -9.74 0.38 20.27
N LYS A 742 -9.41 1.57 19.74
CA LYS A 742 -10.26 2.30 18.76
C LYS A 742 -10.44 1.49 17.45
N ALA A 743 -11.53 1.71 16.74
CA ALA A 743 -11.86 1.06 15.47
C ALA A 743 -11.96 2.09 14.33
N SER A 744 -11.70 1.66 13.10
CA SER A 744 -11.82 2.48 11.89
C SER A 744 -13.28 2.59 11.43
N HIS A 745 -13.80 3.81 11.30
CA HIS A 745 -15.11 4.08 10.67
C HIS A 745 -14.93 4.14 9.13
N SER A 746 -15.99 3.86 8.37
CA SER A 746 -15.99 4.00 6.91
C SER A 746 -16.31 5.46 6.48
N PRO A 747 -15.80 5.95 5.33
CA PRO A 747 -16.04 7.34 4.90
C PRO A 747 -17.53 7.71 4.79
N PHE A 748 -18.36 6.80 4.25
CA PHE A 748 -19.82 7.00 4.19
C PHE A 748 -20.44 7.12 5.59
N LYS A 749 -19.95 6.35 6.58
CA LYS A 749 -20.43 6.45 7.96
C LYS A 749 -20.01 7.78 8.59
N VAL A 750 -18.75 8.21 8.41
CA VAL A 750 -18.27 9.53 8.88
C VAL A 750 -19.10 10.65 8.25
N MET A 751 -19.38 10.58 6.94
CA MET A 751 -20.22 11.55 6.24
C MET A 751 -21.65 11.57 6.78
N LYS A 752 -22.29 10.42 6.99
CA LYS A 752 -23.66 10.36 7.53
C LYS A 752 -23.74 10.81 8.99
N GLU A 753 -22.71 10.54 9.81
CA GLU A 753 -22.60 11.05 11.18
C GLU A 753 -22.42 12.59 11.19
N ALA A 754 -21.53 13.13 10.36
CA ALA A 754 -21.23 14.57 10.33
C ALA A 754 -22.35 15.42 9.69
N VAL A 755 -22.92 14.99 8.55
CA VAL A 755 -24.07 15.66 7.93
C VAL A 755 -25.34 15.51 8.79
N GLY A 756 -25.48 14.41 9.54
CA GLY A 756 -26.57 14.23 10.50
C GLY A 756 -26.54 15.23 11.66
N SER A 757 -25.34 15.59 12.16
CA SER A 757 -25.19 16.72 13.09
C SER A 757 -25.64 18.01 12.42
N LEU A 758 -25.05 18.35 11.27
CA LEU A 758 -25.30 19.60 10.55
C LEU A 758 -26.80 19.83 10.25
N LEU A 759 -27.53 18.79 9.83
CA LEU A 759 -28.98 18.87 9.63
C LEU A 759 -29.72 19.15 10.95
N SER A 760 -29.32 18.51 12.05
CA SER A 760 -29.89 18.74 13.39
C SER A 760 -29.62 20.18 13.87
N ASP A 761 -28.38 20.64 13.72
CA ASP A 761 -27.90 21.98 14.11
C ASP A 761 -28.56 23.09 13.29
N ARG A 762 -28.99 22.80 12.05
CA ARG A 762 -29.74 23.69 11.15
C ARG A 762 -31.27 23.52 11.21
N GLY A 763 -31.79 22.58 12.02
CA GLY A 763 -33.23 22.30 12.13
C GLY A 763 -33.88 21.66 10.88
N LEU A 764 -33.09 21.00 10.03
CA LEU A 764 -33.53 20.40 8.77
C LEU A 764 -33.89 18.91 8.90
N PRO A 765 -34.74 18.35 8.02
CA PRO A 765 -35.26 16.98 8.16
C PRO A 765 -34.17 15.90 7.99
N LEU A 766 -34.06 14.99 8.96
CA LEU A 766 -33.07 13.90 8.91
C LEU A 766 -33.35 12.85 7.80
N GLN A 767 -34.54 12.86 7.19
CA GLN A 767 -34.85 12.07 5.98
C GLN A 767 -33.89 12.39 4.82
N LEU A 768 -33.35 13.62 4.75
CA LEU A 768 -32.37 14.02 3.75
C LEU A 768 -31.11 13.12 3.75
N LEU A 769 -30.80 12.45 4.87
CA LEU A 769 -29.71 11.47 4.97
C LEU A 769 -29.91 10.19 4.11
N GLU A 770 -31.03 10.08 3.39
CA GLU A 770 -31.28 9.04 2.38
C GLU A 770 -30.76 9.43 0.98
N GLU A 771 -30.62 10.74 0.68
CA GLU A 771 -30.01 11.22 -0.57
C GLU A 771 -28.46 11.15 -0.59
N LEU A 772 -27.85 10.75 0.54
CA LEU A 772 -26.39 10.71 0.67
C LEU A 772 -25.75 9.67 -0.28
N PRO A 773 -24.72 10.05 -1.06
CA PRO A 773 -24.12 9.15 -2.04
C PRO A 773 -23.40 7.99 -1.37
N SER A 774 -23.91 6.77 -1.59
CA SER A 774 -23.28 5.52 -1.15
C SER A 774 -22.09 5.09 -2.03
N ARG A 775 -21.89 5.77 -3.17
CA ARG A 775 -20.77 5.62 -4.10
C ARG A 775 -20.44 6.98 -4.73
N TRP A 776 -19.18 7.16 -5.07
CA TRP A 776 -18.63 8.35 -5.74
C TRP A 776 -17.43 7.90 -6.59
N GLU A 777 -17.11 8.66 -7.62
CA GLU A 777 -15.90 8.47 -8.42
C GLU A 777 -14.76 9.32 -7.86
N ARG A 778 -13.52 9.08 -8.31
CA ARG A 778 -12.36 9.89 -7.94
C ARG A 778 -11.47 10.10 -9.16
N LEU A 779 -11.19 11.35 -9.49
CA LEU A 779 -10.49 11.75 -10.71
C LEU A 779 -9.29 12.61 -10.32
N GLY A 780 -8.12 11.97 -10.26
CA GLY A 780 -6.97 12.53 -9.56
C GLY A 780 -7.27 12.70 -8.07
N ASP A 781 -7.14 13.93 -7.58
CA ASP A 781 -7.44 14.35 -6.22
C ASP A 781 -8.92 14.74 -5.99
N ILE A 782 -9.66 15.09 -7.06
CA ILE A 782 -11.09 15.45 -7.01
C ILE A 782 -11.94 14.19 -6.72
N VAL A 783 -12.84 14.26 -5.74
CA VAL A 783 -13.95 13.30 -5.60
C VAL A 783 -15.18 13.80 -6.36
N VAL A 784 -15.76 12.95 -7.21
CA VAL A 784 -16.91 13.29 -8.06
C VAL A 784 -18.15 12.56 -7.57
N LEU A 785 -19.13 13.31 -7.09
CA LEU A 785 -20.41 12.82 -6.63
C LEU A 785 -21.36 12.55 -7.82
N PRO A 786 -22.18 11.48 -7.78
CA PRO A 786 -23.21 11.25 -8.80
C PRO A 786 -24.20 12.41 -8.92
N LEU A 787 -24.71 12.67 -10.14
CA LEU A 787 -25.77 13.66 -10.43
C LEU A 787 -27.08 13.41 -9.64
N THR A 788 -27.23 12.23 -9.03
CA THR A 788 -28.38 11.87 -8.19
C THR A 788 -28.26 12.31 -6.73
N SER A 789 -27.11 12.85 -6.32
CA SER A 789 -26.81 13.20 -4.93
C SER A 789 -27.25 14.63 -4.61
N PHE A 790 -27.79 14.85 -3.42
CA PHE A 790 -28.18 16.18 -2.90
C PHE A 790 -29.09 16.94 -3.89
N LYS A 791 -30.35 16.50 -3.95
CA LYS A 791 -31.35 16.95 -4.94
C LYS A 791 -32.47 17.79 -4.35
N ASP A 792 -32.79 17.62 -3.07
CA ASP A 792 -33.77 18.48 -2.40
C ASP A 792 -33.23 19.92 -2.26
N SER A 793 -34.05 20.91 -2.62
CA SER A 793 -33.78 22.34 -2.40
C SER A 793 -33.43 22.72 -0.95
N ALA A 794 -33.80 21.88 0.03
CA ALA A 794 -33.40 22.06 1.42
C ALA A 794 -31.87 22.01 1.63
N TRP A 795 -31.10 21.40 0.74
CA TRP A 795 -29.64 21.40 0.79
C TRP A 795 -29.03 22.76 0.48
N ASP A 796 -29.66 23.56 -0.39
CA ASP A 796 -29.17 24.89 -0.78
C ASP A 796 -29.16 25.87 0.41
N LEU A 797 -30.03 25.65 1.41
CA LEU A 797 -30.11 26.42 2.66
C LEU A 797 -28.88 26.26 3.55
N ILE A 798 -28.05 25.23 3.34
CA ILE A 798 -26.83 24.96 4.14
C ILE A 798 -25.60 25.65 3.52
N GLY A 799 -25.60 25.89 2.21
CA GLY A 799 -24.49 26.52 1.50
C GLY A 799 -23.17 25.71 1.55
N GLN A 800 -22.04 26.41 1.41
CA GLN A 800 -20.72 25.79 1.24
C GLN A 800 -20.26 24.90 2.42
N GLU A 801 -20.78 25.12 3.64
CA GLU A 801 -20.42 24.33 4.83
C GLU A 801 -20.69 22.83 4.63
N LEU A 802 -21.80 22.49 3.97
CA LEU A 802 -22.15 21.11 3.59
C LEU A 802 -21.02 20.46 2.79
N TRP A 803 -20.53 21.15 1.76
CA TRP A 803 -19.54 20.61 0.84
C TRP A 803 -18.16 20.43 1.48
N PHE A 804 -17.74 21.33 2.37
CA PHE A 804 -16.54 21.14 3.17
C PHE A 804 -16.65 19.93 4.11
N ILE A 805 -17.80 19.72 4.76
CA ILE A 805 -18.04 18.56 5.63
C ILE A 805 -18.07 17.25 4.82
N VAL A 806 -18.69 17.23 3.64
CA VAL A 806 -18.68 16.08 2.71
C VAL A 806 -17.24 15.79 2.23
N ALA A 807 -16.52 16.79 1.72
CA ALA A 807 -15.13 16.63 1.25
C ALA A 807 -14.22 16.06 2.34
N LYS A 808 -14.27 16.64 3.55
CA LYS A 808 -13.52 16.19 4.73
C LYS A 808 -13.87 14.75 5.13
N SER A 809 -15.16 14.39 5.08
CA SER A 809 -15.63 13.04 5.42
C SER A 809 -15.23 11.97 4.40
N LEU A 810 -15.13 12.35 3.13
CA LEU A 810 -14.68 11.47 2.04
C LEU A 810 -13.14 11.47 1.87
N GLY A 811 -12.40 12.23 2.68
CA GLY A 811 -10.95 12.35 2.59
C GLY A 811 -10.51 12.99 1.27
N ALA A 812 -11.16 14.07 0.88
CA ALA A 812 -10.93 14.81 -0.36
C ALA A 812 -10.60 16.28 -0.09
N ILE A 813 -9.74 16.86 -0.93
CA ILE A 813 -9.39 18.29 -0.89
C ILE A 813 -10.31 19.07 -1.85
N ARG A 814 -10.56 18.50 -3.04
CA ARG A 814 -11.51 19.00 -4.02
C ARG A 814 -12.71 18.05 -4.17
N LEU A 815 -13.90 18.62 -4.35
CA LEU A 815 -15.17 17.92 -4.47
C LEU A 815 -15.94 18.48 -5.67
N ALA A 816 -16.56 17.61 -6.45
CA ALA A 816 -17.35 17.97 -7.61
C ALA A 816 -18.64 17.14 -7.70
N ARG A 817 -19.60 17.58 -8.51
CA ARG A 817 -20.81 16.82 -8.90
C ARG A 817 -20.79 16.56 -10.40
N GLN A 818 -21.15 15.34 -10.79
CA GLN A 818 -21.19 14.90 -12.17
C GLN A 818 -22.30 15.65 -12.94
N GLY A 819 -21.94 16.29 -14.06
CA GLY A 819 -22.89 16.93 -14.97
C GLY A 819 -23.36 16.01 -16.11
N ARG A 820 -24.25 16.52 -16.97
CA ARG A 820 -24.63 15.87 -18.25
C ARG A 820 -23.73 16.36 -19.39
N VAL A 821 -23.17 15.45 -20.17
CA VAL A 821 -22.38 15.78 -21.37
C VAL A 821 -23.14 16.77 -22.26
N ALA A 822 -22.47 17.85 -22.66
CA ALA A 822 -23.10 18.93 -23.41
C ALA A 822 -23.50 18.50 -24.85
N PRO A 823 -24.64 19.00 -25.38
CA PRO A 823 -25.10 18.69 -26.74
C PRO A 823 -24.40 19.53 -27.82
N THR A 824 -23.17 19.96 -27.57
CA THR A 824 -22.34 20.87 -28.39
C THR A 824 -21.64 20.21 -29.58
N GLY A 825 -21.70 18.89 -29.70
CA GLY A 825 -20.96 18.10 -30.69
C GLY A 825 -19.53 17.74 -30.25
N THR A 826 -18.83 18.66 -29.57
CA THR A 826 -17.54 18.45 -28.89
C THR A 826 -17.61 17.58 -27.64
N ARG A 827 -18.83 17.28 -27.16
CA ARG A 827 -19.15 16.40 -26.01
C ARG A 827 -18.51 16.88 -24.70
N ASP A 828 -18.59 18.18 -24.47
CA ASP A 828 -17.98 18.82 -23.30
C ASP A 828 -18.53 18.27 -21.98
N SER A 829 -17.68 18.29 -20.96
CA SER A 829 -18.09 18.07 -19.58
C SER A 829 -18.95 19.24 -19.09
N THR A 830 -19.79 18.97 -18.10
CA THR A 830 -20.50 20.00 -17.30
C THR A 830 -20.35 19.69 -15.81
N LEU A 831 -19.23 19.05 -15.45
CA LEU A 831 -18.89 18.71 -14.07
C LEU A 831 -18.73 19.99 -13.24
N GLU A 832 -19.43 20.02 -12.11
CA GLU A 832 -19.60 21.19 -11.24
C GLU A 832 -18.63 21.10 -10.06
N ILE A 833 -17.79 22.11 -9.83
CA ILE A 833 -16.91 22.15 -8.64
C ILE A 833 -17.73 22.64 -7.43
N LEU A 834 -17.79 21.82 -6.39
CA LEU A 834 -18.46 22.12 -5.12
C LEU A 834 -17.48 22.58 -4.03
N VAL A 835 -16.25 22.05 -4.06
CA VAL A 835 -15.10 22.50 -3.25
C VAL A 835 -13.86 22.45 -4.12
N GLY A 836 -13.13 23.56 -4.21
CA GLY A 836 -11.90 23.66 -4.99
C GLY A 836 -11.82 24.97 -5.76
N ASP A 837 -10.71 25.13 -6.46
CA ASP A 837 -10.32 26.31 -7.21
C ASP A 837 -10.49 26.14 -8.72
N ASN A 838 -10.18 24.95 -9.25
CA ASN A 838 -10.22 24.64 -10.67
C ASN A 838 -10.60 23.17 -10.94
N GLY A 839 -10.87 22.84 -12.21
CA GLY A 839 -11.19 21.49 -12.68
C GLY A 839 -10.02 20.65 -13.21
N TRP A 840 -8.80 21.20 -13.28
CA TRP A 840 -7.63 20.52 -13.82
C TRP A 840 -7.18 19.37 -12.92
N VAL A 841 -7.02 18.19 -13.50
CA VAL A 841 -6.72 16.92 -12.81
C VAL A 841 -5.58 16.18 -13.47
N ASN A 842 -4.84 15.40 -12.67
CA ASN A 842 -3.83 14.46 -13.14
C ASN A 842 -4.28 13.02 -12.83
N HIS A 843 -4.34 12.18 -13.86
CA HIS A 843 -4.77 10.79 -13.79
C HIS A 843 -3.75 9.89 -14.51
N ARG A 844 -3.34 8.77 -13.92
CA ARG A 844 -2.36 7.84 -14.53
C ARG A 844 -3.00 6.48 -14.80
N GLU A 845 -2.86 5.99 -16.03
CA GLU A 845 -3.45 4.74 -16.52
C GLU A 845 -2.47 4.02 -17.45
N ASN A 846 -2.28 2.70 -17.30
CA ASN A 846 -1.35 1.90 -18.13
C ASN A 846 0.09 2.44 -18.22
N GLY A 847 0.51 3.24 -17.23
CA GLY A 847 1.80 3.96 -17.18
C GLY A 847 1.74 5.40 -17.72
N ILE A 848 0.78 5.71 -18.57
CA ILE A 848 0.57 7.01 -19.24
C ILE A 848 -0.08 8.01 -18.27
N LEU A 849 0.37 9.27 -18.32
CA LEU A 849 -0.25 10.39 -17.61
C LEU A 849 -1.25 11.12 -18.51
N TYR A 850 -2.46 11.33 -17.99
CA TYR A 850 -3.52 12.14 -18.59
C TYR A 850 -3.78 13.34 -17.67
N SER A 851 -3.53 14.53 -18.17
CA SER A 851 -3.74 15.83 -17.56
C SER A 851 -4.77 16.60 -18.40
N PHE A 852 -5.81 17.13 -17.76
CA PHE A 852 -6.91 17.81 -18.45
C PHE A 852 -7.82 18.55 -17.45
N ASP A 853 -8.61 19.49 -17.95
CA ASP A 853 -9.69 20.10 -17.19
C ASP A 853 -10.95 19.21 -17.19
N ALA A 854 -11.28 18.59 -16.06
CA ALA A 854 -12.46 17.74 -15.90
C ALA A 854 -13.79 18.50 -15.97
N THR A 855 -13.79 19.83 -15.83
CA THR A 855 -15.00 20.67 -16.00
C THR A 855 -15.30 20.92 -17.48
N LYS A 856 -14.33 20.70 -18.39
CA LYS A 856 -14.45 20.96 -19.83
C LYS A 856 -14.34 19.69 -20.68
N CYS A 857 -13.39 18.82 -20.38
CA CYS A 857 -13.12 17.59 -21.12
C CYS A 857 -13.81 16.37 -20.47
N MET A 858 -14.50 15.56 -21.27
CA MET A 858 -14.99 14.26 -20.82
C MET A 858 -13.82 13.29 -20.56
N PHE A 859 -13.84 12.57 -19.43
CA PHE A 859 -12.96 11.42 -19.18
C PHE A 859 -13.73 10.09 -19.14
N SER A 860 -13.27 9.08 -19.87
CA SER A 860 -13.88 7.74 -19.90
C SER A 860 -12.95 6.65 -19.34
N TRP A 861 -13.22 6.24 -18.11
CA TRP A 861 -12.61 5.08 -17.42
C TRP A 861 -12.91 3.74 -18.11
N GLY A 862 -14.05 3.62 -18.80
CA GLY A 862 -14.55 2.32 -19.27
C GLY A 862 -13.71 1.64 -20.35
N ASN A 863 -12.78 2.37 -20.99
CA ASN A 863 -12.01 1.88 -22.15
C ASN A 863 -10.61 1.34 -21.76
N LEU A 864 -10.32 1.16 -20.45
CA LEU A 864 -9.02 0.72 -19.92
C LEU A 864 -8.40 -0.46 -20.68
N SER A 865 -9.18 -1.51 -20.95
CA SER A 865 -8.72 -2.71 -21.66
C SER A 865 -8.42 -2.46 -23.14
N GLU A 866 -9.15 -1.54 -23.78
CA GLU A 866 -8.94 -1.23 -25.21
C GLU A 866 -7.73 -0.32 -25.42
N LYS A 867 -7.55 0.69 -24.56
CA LYS A 867 -6.30 1.47 -24.53
C LYS A 867 -5.09 0.55 -24.27
N LEU A 868 -5.26 -0.47 -23.42
CA LEU A 868 -4.24 -1.47 -23.16
C LEU A 868 -3.99 -2.36 -24.40
N ARG A 869 -5.02 -2.78 -25.14
CA ARG A 869 -4.93 -3.54 -26.39
C ARG A 869 -4.17 -2.75 -27.47
N MET A 870 -4.59 -1.51 -27.74
CA MET A 870 -3.93 -0.58 -28.68
C MET A 870 -2.45 -0.36 -28.30
N GLY A 871 -2.14 -0.30 -27.01
CA GLY A 871 -0.79 -0.21 -26.48
C GLY A 871 0.02 -1.52 -26.44
N HIS A 872 -0.37 -2.58 -27.17
CA HIS A 872 0.39 -3.84 -27.31
C HIS A 872 0.73 -4.20 -28.77
N PHE A 873 0.28 -3.46 -29.77
CA PHE A 873 0.77 -3.60 -31.14
C PHE A 873 2.25 -3.17 -31.23
N ASP A 874 3.02 -3.73 -32.17
CA ASP A 874 4.35 -3.21 -32.54
C ASP A 874 4.21 -2.25 -33.71
N CYS A 875 4.08 -0.96 -33.39
CA CYS A 875 3.87 0.11 -34.37
C CYS A 875 5.17 0.89 -34.66
N LYS A 876 6.35 0.38 -34.29
CA LYS A 876 7.62 1.16 -34.30
C LYS A 876 7.97 1.81 -35.64
N ASP A 877 7.52 1.23 -36.75
CA ASP A 877 7.74 1.71 -38.11
C ASP A 877 6.48 2.37 -38.74
N GLU A 878 5.33 2.26 -38.08
CA GLU A 878 4.00 2.68 -38.56
C GLU A 878 3.69 4.16 -38.28
N VAL A 879 3.10 4.82 -39.27
CA VAL A 879 2.44 6.13 -39.17
C VAL A 879 0.95 5.91 -38.90
N ILE A 880 0.43 6.55 -37.86
CA ILE A 880 -0.96 6.37 -37.42
C ILE A 880 -1.72 7.70 -37.51
N VAL A 881 -3.01 7.64 -37.86
CA VAL A 881 -3.93 8.78 -37.77
C VAL A 881 -5.01 8.46 -36.75
N ASP A 882 -5.17 9.27 -35.71
CA ASP A 882 -6.33 9.23 -34.80
C ASP A 882 -7.28 10.36 -35.21
N LEU A 883 -8.49 10.01 -35.66
CA LEU A 883 -9.48 10.99 -36.14
C LEU A 883 -10.28 11.65 -35.01
N PHE A 884 -10.18 11.15 -33.77
CA PHE A 884 -10.96 11.61 -32.62
C PHE A 884 -10.10 11.54 -31.33
N ALA A 885 -8.95 12.20 -31.36
CA ALA A 885 -7.89 11.99 -30.37
C ALA A 885 -8.28 12.34 -28.92
N GLY A 886 -9.21 13.28 -28.73
CA GLY A 886 -9.58 13.82 -27.43
C GLY A 886 -8.35 14.34 -26.67
N ILE A 887 -8.24 14.00 -25.39
CA ILE A 887 -7.08 14.32 -24.55
C ILE A 887 -5.85 13.41 -24.82
N GLY A 888 -5.88 12.61 -25.90
CA GLY A 888 -4.86 11.61 -26.26
C GLY A 888 -5.26 10.16 -25.96
N TYR A 889 -6.54 9.81 -26.13
CA TYR A 889 -7.10 8.54 -25.68
C TYR A 889 -6.40 7.31 -26.26
N PHE A 890 -6.16 7.29 -27.58
CA PHE A 890 -5.44 6.22 -28.27
C PHE A 890 -4.07 6.68 -28.81
N VAL A 891 -3.94 7.96 -29.19
CA VAL A 891 -2.65 8.63 -29.46
C VAL A 891 -1.55 8.27 -28.44
N LEU A 892 -1.82 8.42 -27.13
CA LEU A 892 -0.80 8.17 -26.11
C LEU A 892 -0.46 6.68 -25.93
N PRO A 893 -1.43 5.73 -25.89
CA PRO A 893 -1.14 4.30 -26.01
C PRO A 893 -0.25 3.93 -27.21
N PHE A 894 -0.54 4.48 -28.39
CA PHE A 894 0.25 4.24 -29.59
C PHE A 894 1.68 4.79 -29.47
N LEU A 895 1.84 6.05 -29.05
CA LEU A 895 3.15 6.70 -28.94
C LEU A 895 4.03 6.15 -27.81
N VAL A 896 3.43 5.86 -26.66
CA VAL A 896 4.15 5.52 -25.41
C VAL A 896 4.41 4.02 -25.30
N ARG A 897 3.43 3.16 -25.63
CA ARG A 897 3.55 1.70 -25.49
C ARG A 897 3.78 0.98 -26.82
N ALA A 898 2.94 1.22 -27.84
CA ALA A 898 3.10 0.59 -29.16
C ALA A 898 4.28 1.14 -29.98
N LYS A 899 4.92 2.22 -29.50
CA LYS A 899 6.09 2.89 -30.09
C LYS A 899 5.88 3.48 -31.49
N ALA A 900 4.63 3.80 -31.85
CA ALA A 900 4.26 4.42 -33.13
C ALA A 900 5.28 5.46 -33.63
N LYS A 901 5.73 5.32 -34.88
CA LYS A 901 6.77 6.17 -35.48
C LYS A 901 6.36 7.64 -35.49
N LEU A 902 5.11 7.89 -35.88
CA LEU A 902 4.47 9.20 -35.92
C LEU A 902 2.96 9.02 -35.73
N VAL A 903 2.32 9.89 -34.96
CA VAL A 903 0.85 9.93 -34.85
C VAL A 903 0.32 11.31 -35.23
N TYR A 904 -0.51 11.37 -36.26
CA TYR A 904 -1.35 12.52 -36.54
C TYR A 904 -2.60 12.45 -35.66
N ALA A 905 -2.84 13.48 -34.84
CA ALA A 905 -3.94 13.52 -33.90
C ALA A 905 -4.92 14.62 -34.30
N CYS A 906 -6.10 14.25 -34.79
CA CYS A 906 -7.16 15.19 -35.15
C CYS A 906 -8.08 15.41 -33.94
N GLU A 907 -8.27 16.67 -33.55
CA GLU A 907 -9.19 17.05 -32.47
C GLU A 907 -9.74 18.46 -32.68
N TRP A 908 -11.02 18.67 -32.40
CA TRP A 908 -11.73 19.94 -32.65
C TRP A 908 -12.21 20.66 -31.39
N ASN A 909 -12.21 19.99 -30.23
CA ASN A 909 -12.50 20.60 -28.94
C ASN A 909 -11.23 21.32 -28.43
N PRO A 910 -11.22 22.66 -28.28
CA PRO A 910 -10.02 23.42 -27.94
C PRO A 910 -9.46 23.04 -26.56
N HIS A 911 -10.31 22.59 -25.62
CA HIS A 911 -9.87 22.14 -24.30
C HIS A 911 -9.28 20.72 -24.34
N ALA A 912 -9.74 19.87 -25.27
CA ALA A 912 -9.14 18.57 -25.52
C ALA A 912 -7.79 18.71 -26.24
N VAL A 913 -7.67 19.65 -27.19
CA VAL A 913 -6.42 20.09 -27.82
C VAL A 913 -5.41 20.60 -26.78
N GLU A 914 -5.83 21.48 -25.88
CA GLU A 914 -5.01 22.02 -24.78
C GLU A 914 -4.47 20.90 -23.87
N ALA A 915 -5.37 20.00 -23.43
CA ALA A 915 -5.02 18.84 -22.64
C ALA A 915 -4.10 17.85 -23.39
N LEU A 916 -4.36 17.56 -24.66
CA LEU A 916 -3.54 16.68 -25.49
C LEU A 916 -2.13 17.23 -25.66
N ARG A 917 -1.99 18.52 -25.97
CA ARG A 917 -0.69 19.21 -26.01
C ARG A 917 0.07 19.05 -24.69
N HIS A 918 -0.59 19.29 -23.55
CA HIS A 918 -0.01 19.05 -22.22
C HIS A 918 0.43 17.58 -22.03
N ASN A 919 -0.36 16.61 -22.51
CA ASN A 919 -0.10 15.19 -22.32
C ASN A 919 1.00 14.63 -23.22
N LEU A 920 1.16 15.16 -24.43
CA LEU A 920 2.28 14.82 -25.32
C LEU A 920 3.62 15.20 -24.68
N GLU A 921 3.70 16.41 -24.10
CA GLU A 921 4.86 16.87 -23.33
C GLU A 921 5.05 16.04 -22.04
N ALA A 922 3.99 15.88 -21.24
CA ALA A 922 4.07 15.22 -19.94
C ALA A 922 4.40 13.71 -20.00
N ASN A 923 4.26 13.08 -21.18
CA ASN A 923 4.70 11.71 -21.47
C ASN A 923 5.97 11.62 -22.33
N LEU A 924 6.58 12.74 -22.71
CA LEU A 924 7.80 12.84 -23.53
C LEU A 924 7.63 12.17 -24.93
N VAL A 925 6.56 12.55 -25.64
CA VAL A 925 6.22 12.03 -26.98
C VAL A 925 5.72 13.09 -27.99
N ALA A 926 5.87 14.39 -27.66
CA ALA A 926 5.46 15.49 -28.54
C ALA A 926 6.25 15.53 -29.86
N ASP A 927 7.50 15.09 -29.84
CA ASP A 927 8.40 14.93 -30.99
C ASP A 927 7.84 14.03 -32.10
N ARG A 928 6.98 13.07 -31.74
CA ARG A 928 6.35 12.09 -32.65
C ARG A 928 4.86 12.32 -32.85
N CYS A 929 4.31 13.48 -32.49
CA CYS A 929 2.89 13.77 -32.70
C CYS A 929 2.66 15.08 -33.46
N VAL A 930 1.83 15.01 -34.50
CA VAL A 930 1.33 16.18 -35.24
C VAL A 930 -0.12 16.42 -34.84
N LEU A 931 -0.36 17.48 -34.07
CA LEU A 931 -1.69 17.88 -33.62
C LEU A 931 -2.38 18.71 -34.71
N LEU A 932 -3.56 18.26 -35.14
CA LEU A 932 -4.35 18.82 -36.23
C LEU A 932 -5.68 19.36 -35.69
N GLU A 933 -5.69 20.65 -35.39
CA GLU A 933 -6.82 21.33 -34.73
C GLU A 933 -7.96 21.60 -35.73
N GLY A 934 -9.13 21.01 -35.47
CA GLY A 934 -10.35 21.21 -36.27
C GLY A 934 -11.02 19.92 -36.75
N ASP A 935 -12.07 20.06 -37.55
CA ASP A 935 -12.87 18.94 -38.08
C ASP A 935 -12.00 17.99 -38.94
N ASN A 936 -11.88 16.73 -38.51
CA ASN A 936 -11.02 15.74 -39.17
C ASN A 936 -11.33 15.54 -40.66
N ARG A 937 -12.56 15.82 -41.11
CA ARG A 937 -12.98 15.72 -42.51
C ARG A 937 -12.36 16.79 -43.42
N ILE A 938 -11.77 17.82 -42.80
CA ILE A 938 -11.03 18.92 -43.44
C ILE A 938 -9.54 18.82 -43.10
N THR A 939 -9.19 18.50 -41.84
CA THR A 939 -7.82 18.62 -41.32
C THR A 939 -6.97 17.35 -41.44
N ALA A 940 -7.57 16.16 -41.55
CA ALA A 940 -6.81 14.91 -41.58
C ALA A 940 -5.91 14.78 -42.83
N PRO A 941 -4.70 14.21 -42.69
CA PRO A 941 -3.81 13.98 -43.82
C PRO A 941 -4.34 12.88 -44.73
N LYS A 942 -3.82 12.81 -45.96
CA LYS A 942 -4.21 11.80 -46.97
C LYS A 942 -3.00 11.01 -47.44
N GLY A 943 -3.16 9.71 -47.69
CA GLY A 943 -2.09 8.89 -48.25
C GLY A 943 -0.88 8.67 -47.33
N VAL A 944 -1.03 8.75 -46.00
CA VAL A 944 0.11 8.68 -45.05
C VAL A 944 0.08 7.49 -44.10
N ALA A 945 -1.11 7.00 -43.73
CA ALA A 945 -1.28 6.13 -42.59
C ALA A 945 -1.15 4.65 -42.95
N ASP A 946 -0.38 3.91 -42.17
CA ASP A 946 -0.41 2.46 -42.12
C ASP A 946 -1.64 1.98 -41.32
N ARG A 947 -2.14 2.84 -40.41
CA ARG A 947 -3.21 2.54 -39.45
C ARG A 947 -4.04 3.78 -39.11
N VAL A 948 -5.37 3.64 -39.02
CA VAL A 948 -6.28 4.74 -38.62
C VAL A 948 -7.15 4.32 -37.44
N CYS A 949 -7.25 5.15 -36.42
CA CYS A 949 -8.11 4.96 -35.26
C CYS A 949 -9.35 5.87 -35.34
N LEU A 950 -10.54 5.28 -35.15
CA LEU A 950 -11.82 5.97 -35.18
C LEU A 950 -12.52 5.82 -33.82
N GLY A 951 -11.95 6.41 -32.77
CA GLY A 951 -12.35 6.24 -31.37
C GLY A 951 -13.75 6.73 -30.95
N LEU A 952 -14.62 7.12 -31.88
CA LEU A 952 -15.92 7.75 -31.60
C LEU A 952 -17.06 6.73 -31.42
N ILE A 953 -17.87 6.91 -30.37
CA ILE A 953 -19.13 6.20 -30.14
C ILE A 953 -20.29 7.20 -29.98
N PRO A 954 -21.53 6.93 -30.46
CA PRO A 954 -22.04 5.61 -30.86
C PRO A 954 -21.64 5.12 -32.25
N THR A 955 -21.22 6.01 -33.16
CA THR A 955 -20.71 5.64 -34.49
C THR A 955 -19.66 6.66 -34.95
N SER A 956 -18.82 6.25 -35.89
CA SER A 956 -17.76 7.03 -36.56
C SER A 956 -18.01 7.21 -38.08
N GLU A 957 -19.17 6.74 -38.57
CA GLU A 957 -19.57 6.65 -39.98
C GLU A 957 -19.33 7.91 -40.81
N GLY A 958 -19.64 9.10 -40.26
CA GLY A 958 -19.44 10.39 -40.91
C GLY A 958 -17.97 10.75 -41.23
N SER A 959 -17.00 9.96 -40.75
CA SER A 959 -15.56 10.08 -41.04
C SER A 959 -14.96 8.83 -41.71
N TRP A 960 -15.75 7.83 -42.14
CA TRP A 960 -15.22 6.64 -42.81
C TRP A 960 -14.51 6.96 -44.14
N ILE A 961 -15.05 7.90 -44.92
CA ILE A 961 -14.40 8.42 -46.14
C ILE A 961 -13.06 9.08 -45.82
N THR A 962 -12.99 9.84 -44.72
CA THR A 962 -11.74 10.44 -44.21
C THR A 962 -10.71 9.37 -43.83
N ALA A 963 -11.15 8.30 -43.17
CA ALA A 963 -10.27 7.22 -42.75
C ALA A 963 -9.70 6.42 -43.93
N VAL A 964 -10.52 6.14 -44.95
CA VAL A 964 -10.05 5.53 -46.20
C VAL A 964 -9.03 6.43 -46.90
N ARG A 965 -9.32 7.73 -47.03
CA ARG A 965 -8.38 8.71 -47.61
C ARG A 965 -7.07 8.88 -46.83
N ALA A 966 -7.09 8.63 -45.52
CA ALA A 966 -5.93 8.79 -44.65
C ALA A 966 -4.93 7.64 -44.76
N LEU A 967 -5.41 6.42 -45.07
CA LEU A 967 -4.56 5.28 -45.42
C LEU A 967 -3.72 5.56 -46.68
N ARG A 968 -2.60 4.85 -46.81
CA ARG A 968 -1.77 4.85 -48.03
C ARG A 968 -2.38 3.98 -49.13
N ASP A 969 -1.91 4.15 -50.36
CA ASP A 969 -2.41 3.44 -51.55
C ASP A 969 -2.30 1.90 -51.45
N GLU A 970 -1.30 1.37 -50.72
CA GLU A 970 -1.15 -0.06 -50.42
C GLU A 970 -2.24 -0.64 -49.47
N GLY A 971 -3.01 0.23 -48.81
CA GLY A 971 -3.96 -0.11 -47.75
C GLY A 971 -3.33 -0.05 -46.35
N GLY A 972 -3.95 -0.72 -45.38
CA GLY A 972 -3.57 -0.66 -43.96
C GLY A 972 -4.65 -1.22 -43.04
N ILE A 973 -4.75 -0.72 -41.81
CA ILE A 973 -5.76 -1.17 -40.82
C ILE A 973 -6.61 0.01 -40.30
N LEU A 974 -7.94 -0.16 -40.28
CA LEU A 974 -8.87 0.76 -39.64
C LEU A 974 -9.40 0.15 -38.33
N HIS A 975 -9.31 0.89 -37.22
CA HIS A 975 -9.90 0.51 -35.93
C HIS A 975 -11.20 1.28 -35.72
N ILE A 976 -12.33 0.66 -36.05
CA ILE A 976 -13.65 1.32 -36.12
C ILE A 976 -14.45 1.03 -34.86
N HIS A 977 -14.71 2.06 -34.05
CA HIS A 977 -15.50 1.94 -32.82
C HIS A 977 -17.00 2.11 -33.11
N GLY A 978 -17.85 1.38 -32.38
CA GLY A 978 -19.30 1.52 -32.46
C GLY A 978 -20.04 1.01 -31.23
N ASN A 979 -21.25 1.52 -31.00
CA ASN A 979 -22.22 0.99 -30.04
C ASN A 979 -23.26 0.15 -30.79
N VAL A 980 -23.31 -1.15 -30.49
CA VAL A 980 -24.07 -2.16 -31.26
C VAL A 980 -24.94 -2.98 -30.32
N LYS A 981 -26.11 -3.46 -30.76
CA LYS A 981 -26.89 -4.41 -29.96
C LYS A 981 -26.16 -5.76 -29.87
N ASP A 982 -26.27 -6.45 -28.75
CA ASP A 982 -25.67 -7.78 -28.56
C ASP A 982 -26.23 -8.86 -29.51
N SER A 983 -27.45 -8.67 -30.04
CA SER A 983 -28.04 -9.47 -31.10
C SER A 983 -27.57 -9.11 -32.53
N GLU A 984 -26.84 -8.01 -32.72
CA GLU A 984 -26.56 -7.41 -34.04
C GLU A 984 -25.06 -7.34 -34.38
N GLU A 985 -24.17 -7.84 -33.52
CA GLU A 985 -22.71 -7.73 -33.67
C GLU A 985 -22.21 -8.14 -35.07
N ASN A 986 -22.65 -9.29 -35.58
CA ASN A 986 -22.26 -9.80 -36.91
C ASN A 986 -22.84 -8.95 -38.06
N VAL A 987 -24.07 -8.45 -37.91
CA VAL A 987 -24.75 -7.63 -38.93
C VAL A 987 -24.03 -6.29 -39.08
N TRP A 988 -23.72 -5.65 -37.96
CA TRP A 988 -22.94 -4.41 -37.93
C TRP A 988 -21.53 -4.61 -38.50
N THR A 989 -20.84 -5.68 -38.11
CA THR A 989 -19.47 -5.96 -38.60
C THR A 989 -19.45 -6.14 -40.12
N ASN A 990 -20.38 -6.91 -40.67
CA ASN A 990 -20.52 -7.10 -42.12
C ASN A 990 -20.84 -5.78 -42.84
N TYR A 991 -21.76 -4.98 -42.28
CA TYR A 991 -22.14 -3.67 -42.82
C TYR A 991 -20.95 -2.69 -42.86
N VAL A 992 -20.13 -2.63 -41.81
CA VAL A 992 -18.90 -1.83 -41.79
C VAL A 992 -17.93 -2.32 -42.87
N SER A 993 -17.70 -3.64 -42.98
CA SER A 993 -16.76 -4.19 -43.97
C SER A 993 -17.19 -3.89 -45.41
N GLN A 994 -18.49 -4.02 -45.71
CA GLN A 994 -19.08 -3.68 -47.01
C GLN A 994 -19.00 -2.17 -47.29
N SER A 995 -19.33 -1.33 -46.30
CA SER A 995 -19.28 0.13 -46.46
C SER A 995 -17.86 0.64 -46.73
N ILE A 996 -16.85 0.14 -46.00
CA ILE A 996 -15.45 0.49 -46.25
C ILE A 996 -14.98 -0.04 -47.62
N GLN A 997 -15.43 -1.24 -48.04
CA GLN A 997 -15.14 -1.80 -49.36
C GLN A 997 -15.73 -0.96 -50.52
N GLU A 998 -16.92 -0.41 -50.34
CA GLU A 998 -17.58 0.47 -51.32
C GLU A 998 -16.94 1.87 -51.33
N ILE A 999 -16.65 2.44 -50.16
CA ILE A 999 -15.95 3.72 -50.04
C ILE A 999 -14.57 3.66 -50.69
N ALA A 1000 -13.77 2.61 -50.42
CA ALA A 1000 -12.46 2.41 -51.05
C ALA A 1000 -12.54 2.43 -52.59
N ARG A 1001 -13.52 1.72 -53.17
CA ARG A 1001 -13.76 1.72 -54.63
C ARG A 1001 -14.19 3.10 -55.14
N SER A 1002 -15.02 3.83 -54.40
CA SER A 1002 -15.49 5.17 -54.78
C SER A 1002 -14.38 6.24 -54.75
N GLU A 1003 -13.38 6.06 -53.86
CA GLU A 1003 -12.18 6.89 -53.80
C GLU A 1003 -11.07 6.42 -54.78
N GLY A 1004 -11.33 5.37 -55.56
CA GLY A 1004 -10.44 4.87 -56.62
C GLY A 1004 -9.47 3.75 -56.21
N HIS A 1005 -9.53 3.26 -54.96
CA HIS A 1005 -8.65 2.22 -54.47
C HIS A 1005 -9.17 0.80 -54.78
N ASN A 1006 -8.35 -0.02 -55.44
CA ASN A 1006 -8.63 -1.44 -55.66
C ASN A 1006 -8.17 -2.30 -54.46
N TRP A 1007 -8.86 -2.15 -53.33
CA TRP A 1007 -8.58 -2.90 -52.11
C TRP A 1007 -9.55 -4.07 -51.89
N ASP A 1008 -9.02 -5.15 -51.33
CA ASP A 1008 -9.78 -6.15 -50.57
C ASP A 1008 -9.90 -5.68 -49.11
N VAL A 1009 -11.10 -5.74 -48.54
CA VAL A 1009 -11.41 -5.25 -47.19
C VAL A 1009 -11.99 -6.38 -46.36
N THR A 1010 -11.21 -6.85 -45.39
CA THR A 1010 -11.52 -8.00 -44.55
C THR A 1010 -11.56 -7.64 -43.07
N VAL A 1011 -12.39 -8.35 -42.30
CA VAL A 1011 -12.44 -8.22 -40.84
C VAL A 1011 -11.29 -9.03 -40.25
N GLU A 1012 -10.33 -8.38 -39.59
CA GLU A 1012 -9.18 -9.05 -38.96
C GLU A 1012 -9.52 -9.45 -37.51
N HIS A 1013 -10.23 -8.60 -36.77
CA HIS A 1013 -10.72 -8.89 -35.40
C HIS A 1013 -11.98 -8.08 -35.05
N VAL A 1014 -12.74 -8.54 -34.06
CA VAL A 1014 -13.85 -7.78 -33.44
C VAL A 1014 -13.73 -7.86 -31.92
N GLU A 1015 -13.31 -6.75 -31.31
CA GLU A 1015 -13.11 -6.64 -29.87
C GLU A 1015 -14.40 -6.22 -29.14
N ARG A 1016 -14.67 -6.84 -27.99
CA ARG A 1016 -15.88 -6.64 -27.17
C ARG A 1016 -15.52 -5.86 -25.90
N VAL A 1017 -15.12 -4.59 -26.08
CA VAL A 1017 -14.54 -3.71 -25.05
C VAL A 1017 -15.35 -3.73 -23.74
N LYS A 1018 -16.65 -3.44 -23.82
CA LYS A 1018 -17.55 -3.35 -22.65
C LYS A 1018 -19.03 -3.41 -23.04
N TRP A 1019 -19.87 -3.69 -22.05
CA TRP A 1019 -21.27 -3.26 -22.09
C TRP A 1019 -21.34 -1.73 -21.95
N TYR A 1020 -22.08 -1.08 -22.84
CA TYR A 1020 -22.35 0.36 -22.82
C TYR A 1020 -23.68 0.64 -22.10
N ALA A 1021 -24.71 -0.17 -22.35
CA ALA A 1021 -26.01 -0.15 -21.71
C ALA A 1021 -26.62 -1.58 -21.72
N PRO A 1022 -27.78 -1.85 -21.10
CA PRO A 1022 -28.47 -3.14 -21.27
C PRO A 1022 -28.65 -3.44 -22.76
N HIS A 1023 -28.25 -4.64 -23.18
CA HIS A 1023 -28.24 -5.11 -24.58
C HIS A 1023 -27.42 -4.30 -25.60
N ILE A 1024 -26.64 -3.29 -25.17
CA ILE A 1024 -25.77 -2.51 -26.04
C ILE A 1024 -24.31 -2.68 -25.62
N ARG A 1025 -23.46 -3.10 -26.56
CA ARG A 1025 -22.02 -3.25 -26.38
C ARG A 1025 -21.27 -2.16 -27.15
N HIS A 1026 -20.15 -1.72 -26.58
CA HIS A 1026 -19.14 -1.00 -27.34
C HIS A 1026 -18.21 -2.06 -27.97
N LEU A 1027 -18.21 -2.11 -29.30
CA LEU A 1027 -17.33 -2.94 -30.12
C LEU A 1027 -16.24 -2.10 -30.77
N VAL A 1028 -15.14 -2.76 -31.16
CA VAL A 1028 -14.18 -2.24 -32.14
C VAL A 1028 -13.97 -3.30 -33.20
N ALA A 1029 -14.19 -2.95 -34.47
CA ALA A 1029 -13.85 -3.81 -35.60
C ALA A 1029 -12.51 -3.35 -36.18
N ASP A 1030 -11.55 -4.27 -36.25
CA ASP A 1030 -10.25 -4.06 -36.87
C ASP A 1030 -10.37 -4.51 -38.33
N MET A 1031 -10.51 -3.56 -39.25
CA MET A 1031 -10.68 -3.84 -40.69
C MET A 1031 -9.35 -3.72 -41.42
N ARG A 1032 -8.94 -4.80 -42.10
CA ARG A 1032 -7.73 -4.85 -42.91
C ARG A 1032 -8.05 -4.54 -44.36
N CYS A 1033 -7.47 -3.46 -44.86
CA CYS A 1033 -7.43 -3.12 -46.28
C CYS A 1033 -6.09 -3.60 -46.89
N LYS A 1034 -6.13 -4.18 -48.08
CA LYS A 1034 -4.96 -4.59 -48.87
C LYS A 1034 -5.18 -4.34 -50.35
N MET A 1035 -4.21 -3.76 -51.05
CA MET A 1035 -4.24 -3.68 -52.51
C MET A 1035 -4.33 -5.07 -53.16
N ILE A 1036 -5.31 -5.25 -54.04
CA ILE A 1036 -5.42 -6.43 -54.91
C ILE A 1036 -4.44 -6.24 -56.06
N GLN A 1037 -3.40 -7.10 -56.11
CA GLN A 1037 -2.51 -7.18 -57.27
C GLN A 1037 -3.27 -7.77 -58.47
N SER A 1038 -3.17 -7.08 -59.60
CA SER A 1038 -3.80 -7.42 -60.89
C SER A 1038 -2.93 -8.32 -61.76
#